data_AF-A0A8T2SUI7-F1
#
_entry.id   AF-A0A8T2SUI7-F1
#
_cell.length_a   1.000
_cell.length_b   1.000
_cell.length_c   1.000
_cell.angle_alpha   90.00
_cell.angle_beta   90.00
_cell.angle_gamma   90.00
#
_symmetry.space_group_name_H-M   'P 1'
#
loop_
_entity.id
_entity.type
_entity.pdbx_description
1 polymer ?
#
loop_
_entity_poly.entity_id
_entity_poly.type
_entity_poly.pdbx_seq_one_letter_code
_entity_poly.pdbx_strand_id
1 'polypeptide(L)'
;MTGESLPATKHPGQEAFSGSVVKQGEIEALVIATGKYTLMGHSCHLTDTTRNPGHFQEVLRKIGNFCFFVILVGIVGESIVMIVQHTPYRTGVENLVILLIGGIPIAMPTVLSVTMAIGSHALSTNQAVVKRMTAIEELAGMDILCSDKTGTLTLNELTVDINLIEVVSPKADKDLVLLTAARASRIENQDAIDKAIVSMLDDPKKARDGIKEVHFLPFNPVDKRTAITYLTPDGKMHRATKGAPEHILEMAHNKNEIKKRVHKIIDEYAERGLRALAVGYQEVPEGTKESKGGPWEFIGMLSLFDPPRLDTGETVLRALDLGVAVKMITGDQLAIAKETARRLGMGTNIYPASVLFGGQDNAKKMGVDEGELVEQADGFAGVLPEHKHAIVSKLQKRKHICGMTGDGVNDAPALKKADIGIAVHNSTEAAQSAADIVLTAAGLSVIILAIITSREIFQRMKNYTIYALSITVRIVLCFFILLFIWRYNFSPFMVLVMAILNDGTIMTISKDKVRPSQHPDSWKLHELFALGMCYGVYLAVATVVFYWLMHSTMFFEEHFHVESITGDSRRETAVIYLQISIISQALIFVTRSHGFSFMERPGGLLVLAFIIAQLIATIIAVYGDWGFANMKGCGWGWAGITWLYNIVTYPPLDFLKFGARYIKSGKAWELFMDRKTAFTRKKNYGRDARQAQWAVLVRPNAQRRTSSVSSANGIALDQPEQEAAANARRRAEIARVAEHYNLKGHAEAVAKFKELEGSNEKNQAV
;
A
#
# COMPACT_ATOMS: atom_id res chain seq x y z
N MET A 1 -26.74 13.11 11.41
CA MET A 1 -28.02 12.44 11.70
C MET A 1 -29.21 13.34 11.42
N THR A 2 -29.27 14.56 11.98
CA THR A 2 -30.38 15.51 11.75
C THR A 2 -30.27 16.31 10.44
N GLY A 3 -29.14 16.23 9.74
CA GLY A 3 -28.84 17.06 8.57
C GLY A 3 -28.29 18.45 8.92
N GLU A 4 -28.26 18.79 10.21
CA GLU A 4 -27.68 20.04 10.70
C GLU A 4 -26.15 19.93 10.75
N SER A 5 -25.47 20.95 10.21
CA SER A 5 -24.00 20.98 10.13
C SER A 5 -23.35 21.47 11.42
N LEU A 6 -24.09 22.17 12.28
CA LEU A 6 -23.59 22.72 13.54
C LEU A 6 -23.73 21.69 14.67
N PRO A 7 -22.72 21.54 15.54
CA PRO A 7 -22.84 20.72 16.73
C PRO A 7 -23.98 21.23 17.63
N ALA A 8 -24.89 20.34 18.01
CA ALA A 8 -25.95 20.67 18.96
C ALA A 8 -25.44 20.47 20.40
N THR A 9 -25.57 21.49 21.24
CA THR A 9 -25.27 21.39 22.67
C THR A 9 -26.29 20.48 23.36
N LYS A 10 -25.82 19.56 24.19
CA LYS A 10 -26.65 18.65 24.98
C LYS A 10 -26.49 18.92 26.46
N HIS A 11 -27.62 19.06 27.15
CA HIS A 11 -27.69 19.27 28.60
C HIS A 11 -28.16 18.00 29.32
N PRO A 12 -27.91 17.87 30.64
CA PRO A 12 -28.45 16.78 31.44
C PRO A 12 -29.98 16.62 31.24
N GLY A 13 -30.44 15.39 31.02
CA GLY A 13 -31.85 15.07 30.73
C GLY A 13 -32.25 15.10 29.26
N GLN A 14 -31.35 15.51 28.34
CA GLN A 14 -31.61 15.45 26.90
C GLN A 14 -31.10 14.16 26.26
N GLU A 15 -31.81 13.69 25.23
CA GLU A 15 -31.42 12.50 24.48
C GLU A 15 -30.24 12.76 23.53
N ALA A 16 -29.35 11.78 23.43
CA ALA A 16 -28.29 11.69 22.42
C ALA A 16 -28.51 10.44 21.55
N PHE A 17 -28.21 10.54 20.26
CA PHE A 17 -28.53 9.48 19.28
C PHE A 17 -27.28 8.69 18.86
N SER A 18 -27.46 7.40 18.58
CA SER A 18 -26.40 6.53 18.05
C SER A 18 -25.81 7.08 16.75
N GLY A 19 -24.49 6.95 16.60
CA GLY A 19 -23.72 7.52 15.49
C GLY A 19 -23.40 9.02 15.61
N SER A 20 -23.88 9.69 16.67
CA SER A 20 -23.41 11.04 17.01
C SER A 20 -22.01 10.96 17.62
N VAL A 21 -21.16 11.92 17.28
CA VAL A 21 -19.80 12.01 17.85
C VAL A 21 -19.74 13.22 18.76
N VAL A 22 -19.30 13.02 20.01
CA VAL A 22 -19.08 14.11 20.96
C VAL A 22 -17.94 14.98 20.44
N LYS A 23 -18.26 16.21 20.03
CA LYS A 23 -17.26 17.18 19.55
C LYS A 23 -16.59 17.94 20.70
N GLN A 24 -17.31 18.18 21.79
CA GLN A 24 -16.88 18.99 22.93
C GLN A 24 -17.54 18.49 24.22
N GLY A 25 -16.82 18.61 25.33
CA GLY A 25 -17.30 18.25 26.66
C GLY A 25 -17.26 16.76 26.95
N GLU A 26 -17.62 16.43 28.19
CA GLU A 26 -17.72 15.08 28.72
C GLU A 26 -18.94 15.03 29.64
N ILE A 27 -19.74 13.97 29.54
CA ILE A 27 -20.96 13.81 30.35
C ILE A 27 -21.23 12.32 30.56
N GLU A 28 -21.76 11.97 31.73
CA GLU A 28 -22.33 10.66 31.97
C GLU A 28 -23.72 10.55 31.32
N ALA A 29 -24.02 9.41 30.71
CA ALA A 29 -25.28 9.19 30.01
C ALA A 29 -25.85 7.78 30.27
N LEU A 30 -27.18 7.68 30.28
CA LEU A 30 -27.91 6.41 30.36
C LEU A 30 -28.21 5.89 28.95
N VAL A 31 -27.87 4.65 28.66
CA VAL A 31 -28.18 4.01 27.36
C VAL A 31 -29.66 3.61 27.32
N ILE A 32 -30.43 4.22 26.42
CA ILE A 32 -31.90 4.03 26.31
C ILE A 32 -32.28 2.97 25.26
N ALA A 33 -31.50 2.82 24.18
CA ALA A 33 -31.75 1.86 23.10
C ALA A 33 -30.44 1.37 22.45
N THR A 34 -30.43 0.15 21.90
CA THR A 34 -29.24 -0.47 21.29
C THR A 34 -29.54 -1.10 19.92
N GLY A 35 -28.51 -1.21 19.08
CA GLY A 35 -28.58 -1.87 17.77
C GLY A 35 -29.67 -1.31 16.84
N LYS A 36 -30.52 -2.20 16.32
CA LYS A 36 -31.60 -1.88 15.38
C LYS A 36 -32.70 -0.97 15.94
N TYR A 37 -32.82 -0.88 17.27
CA TYR A 37 -33.83 -0.05 17.94
C TYR A 37 -33.39 1.40 18.10
N THR A 38 -32.15 1.73 17.71
CA THR A 38 -31.70 3.11 17.66
C THR A 38 -32.19 3.80 16.39
N LEU A 39 -32.30 5.13 16.42
CA LEU A 39 -32.72 5.92 15.26
C LEU A 39 -31.87 5.61 14.02
N MET A 40 -30.53 5.55 14.18
CA MET A 40 -29.62 5.21 13.08
C MET A 40 -29.77 3.75 12.63
N GLY A 41 -29.92 2.81 13.58
CA GLY A 41 -30.12 1.40 13.25
C GLY A 41 -31.38 1.17 12.42
N HIS A 42 -32.46 1.89 12.74
CA HIS A 42 -33.70 1.84 11.99
C HIS A 42 -33.56 2.42 10.57
N SER A 43 -32.92 3.59 10.43
CA SER A 43 -32.66 4.21 9.12
C SER A 43 -31.73 3.37 8.25
N CYS A 44 -30.63 2.82 8.81
CA CYS A 44 -29.68 2.00 8.07
C CYS A 44 -30.33 0.73 7.47
N HIS A 45 -31.23 0.09 8.23
CA HIS A 45 -31.95 -1.09 7.75
C HIS A 45 -32.83 -0.80 6.53
N LEU A 46 -33.38 0.42 6.43
CA LEU A 46 -34.19 0.88 5.30
C LEU A 46 -33.34 1.23 4.05
N THR A 47 -32.05 1.55 4.22
CA THR A 47 -31.17 2.05 3.14
C THR A 47 -30.21 1.02 2.53
N ASP A 48 -30.27 -0.25 2.93
CA ASP A 48 -29.33 -1.31 2.47
C ASP A 48 -29.50 -1.71 0.98
N THR A 49 -30.30 -0.96 0.22
CA THR A 49 -30.65 -1.22 -1.20
C THR A 49 -29.80 -0.44 -2.22
N THR A 50 -28.94 0.51 -1.80
CA THR A 50 -28.17 1.38 -2.71
C THR A 50 -26.66 1.20 -2.58
N ARG A 51 -26.11 0.07 -3.04
CA ARG A 51 -24.65 -0.06 -3.29
C ARG A 51 -24.37 -0.02 -4.79
N ASN A 52 -23.72 1.05 -5.23
CA ASN A 52 -23.08 1.07 -6.56
C ASN A 52 -22.04 -0.05 -6.64
N PRO A 53 -21.89 -0.74 -7.79
CA PRO A 53 -20.88 -1.77 -7.95
C PRO A 53 -19.48 -1.17 -7.77
N GLY A 54 -18.63 -1.82 -6.97
CA GLY A 54 -17.26 -1.36 -6.71
C GLY A 54 -16.37 -1.46 -7.95
N HIS A 55 -15.29 -0.67 -8.00
CA HIS A 55 -14.32 -0.65 -9.12
C HIS A 55 -13.84 -2.06 -9.51
N PHE A 56 -13.50 -2.90 -8.53
CA PHE A 56 -13.11 -4.29 -8.75
C PHE A 56 -14.18 -5.13 -9.49
N GLN A 57 -15.46 -4.93 -9.17
CA GLN A 57 -16.56 -5.62 -9.84
C GLN A 57 -16.70 -5.15 -11.30
N GLU A 58 -16.42 -3.88 -11.58
CA GLU A 58 -16.38 -3.36 -12.94
C GLU A 58 -15.22 -3.95 -13.75
N VAL A 59 -14.04 -4.07 -13.15
CA VAL A 59 -12.86 -4.73 -13.73
C VAL A 59 -13.18 -6.18 -14.06
N LEU A 60 -13.75 -6.93 -13.12
CA LEU A 60 -14.14 -8.33 -13.31
C LEU A 60 -15.16 -8.48 -14.45
N ARG A 61 -16.13 -7.55 -14.55
CA ARG A 61 -17.09 -7.52 -15.66
C ARG A 61 -16.40 -7.27 -17.00
N LYS A 62 -15.43 -6.35 -17.09
CA LYS A 62 -14.67 -6.10 -18.33
C LYS A 62 -13.88 -7.33 -18.78
N ILE A 63 -13.27 -8.04 -17.83
CA ILE A 63 -12.54 -9.30 -18.10
C ILE A 63 -13.52 -10.39 -18.56
N GLY A 64 -14.64 -10.57 -17.87
CA GLY A 64 -15.68 -11.52 -18.25
C GLY A 64 -16.26 -11.23 -19.63
N ASN A 65 -16.52 -9.96 -19.95
CA ASN A 65 -16.99 -9.54 -21.27
C ASN A 65 -15.98 -9.84 -22.38
N PHE A 66 -14.67 -9.70 -22.12
CA PHE A 66 -13.63 -10.08 -23.07
C PHE A 66 -13.66 -11.59 -23.34
N CYS A 67 -13.68 -12.43 -22.30
CA CYS A 67 -13.81 -13.88 -22.46
C CYS A 67 -15.07 -14.26 -23.23
N PHE A 68 -16.21 -13.66 -22.87
CA PHE A 68 -17.48 -13.87 -23.56
C PHE A 68 -17.38 -13.52 -25.06
N PHE A 69 -16.77 -12.39 -25.41
CA PHE A 69 -16.59 -11.98 -26.79
C PHE A 69 -15.69 -12.96 -27.58
N VAL A 70 -14.57 -13.42 -26.99
CA VAL A 70 -13.69 -14.42 -27.62
C VAL A 70 -14.44 -15.72 -27.89
N ILE A 71 -15.22 -16.20 -26.92
CA ILE A 71 -16.04 -17.40 -27.06
C ILE A 71 -17.11 -17.22 -28.13
N LEU A 72 -17.79 -16.07 -28.16
CA LEU A 72 -18.80 -15.77 -29.16
C LEU A 72 -18.22 -15.77 -30.58
N VAL A 73 -17.05 -15.16 -30.78
CA VAL A 73 -16.32 -15.19 -32.05
C VAL A 73 -15.95 -16.63 -32.42
N GLY A 74 -15.51 -17.44 -31.45
CA GLY A 74 -15.26 -18.87 -31.63
C GLY A 74 -16.49 -19.65 -32.08
N ILE A 75 -17.62 -19.49 -31.39
CA ILE A 75 -18.90 -20.14 -31.69
C ILE A 75 -19.39 -19.77 -33.08
N VAL A 76 -19.35 -18.48 -33.44
CA VAL A 76 -19.74 -18.01 -34.77
C VAL A 76 -18.81 -18.59 -35.83
N GLY A 77 -17.49 -18.57 -35.58
CA GLY A 77 -16.49 -19.16 -36.47
C GLY A 77 -16.73 -20.64 -36.71
N GLU A 78 -16.86 -21.43 -35.65
CA GLU A 78 -17.13 -22.88 -35.74
C GLU A 78 -18.46 -23.17 -36.42
N SER A 79 -19.51 -22.40 -36.13
CA SER A 79 -20.81 -22.56 -36.79
C SER A 79 -20.70 -22.35 -38.30
N ILE A 80 -19.94 -21.36 -38.76
CA ILE A 80 -19.69 -21.12 -40.19
C ILE A 80 -18.94 -22.32 -40.80
N VAL A 81 -17.88 -22.78 -40.14
CA VAL A 81 -17.09 -23.94 -40.59
C VAL A 81 -17.96 -25.19 -40.70
N MET A 82 -18.82 -25.42 -39.71
CA MET A 82 -19.73 -26.56 -39.68
C MET A 82 -20.75 -26.54 -40.82
N ILE A 83 -21.28 -25.36 -41.16
CA ILE A 83 -22.19 -25.19 -42.30
C ILE A 83 -21.46 -25.50 -43.62
N VAL A 84 -20.23 -25.00 -43.78
CA VAL A 84 -19.41 -25.20 -44.99
C VAL A 84 -18.98 -26.67 -45.13
N GLN A 85 -18.65 -27.35 -44.03
CA GLN A 85 -18.21 -28.75 -44.05
C GLN A 85 -19.36 -29.77 -44.07
N HIS A 86 -20.62 -29.33 -43.97
CA HIS A 86 -21.82 -30.17 -43.82
C HIS A 86 -21.70 -31.18 -42.66
N THR A 87 -21.14 -30.76 -41.53
CA THR A 87 -21.04 -31.62 -40.33
C THR A 87 -22.41 -31.95 -39.74
N PRO A 88 -22.61 -33.16 -39.19
CA PRO A 88 -23.85 -33.53 -38.52
C PRO A 88 -24.20 -32.58 -37.37
N TYR A 89 -25.48 -32.21 -37.26
CA TYR A 89 -25.95 -31.24 -36.24
C TYR A 89 -25.54 -31.64 -34.81
N ARG A 90 -25.64 -32.92 -34.46
CA ARG A 90 -25.28 -33.41 -33.12
C ARG A 90 -23.81 -33.17 -32.79
N THR A 91 -22.90 -33.56 -33.67
CA THR A 91 -21.46 -33.35 -33.52
C THR A 91 -21.12 -31.87 -33.47
N GLY A 92 -21.84 -31.08 -34.25
CA GLY A 92 -21.78 -29.64 -34.21
C GLY A 92 -22.07 -29.04 -32.83
N VAL A 93 -23.18 -29.46 -32.22
CA VAL A 93 -23.55 -29.03 -30.86
C VAL A 93 -22.50 -29.47 -29.84
N GLU A 94 -21.93 -30.67 -29.96
CA GLU A 94 -20.86 -31.16 -29.07
C GLU A 94 -19.63 -30.23 -29.13
N ASN A 95 -19.22 -29.75 -30.31
CA ASN A 95 -18.12 -28.80 -30.46
C ASN A 95 -18.42 -27.43 -29.83
N LEU A 96 -19.63 -26.89 -30.05
CA LEU A 96 -20.03 -25.62 -29.41
C LEU A 96 -20.04 -25.72 -27.88
N VAL A 97 -20.42 -26.87 -27.33
CA VAL A 97 -20.40 -27.13 -25.88
C VAL A 97 -18.97 -27.15 -25.34
N ILE A 98 -17.99 -27.63 -26.10
CA ILE A 98 -16.56 -27.59 -25.72
C ILE A 98 -16.09 -26.16 -25.49
N LEU A 99 -16.46 -25.24 -26.40
CA LEU A 99 -16.09 -23.83 -26.31
C LEU A 99 -16.72 -23.15 -25.09
N LEU A 100 -17.96 -23.53 -24.75
CA LEU A 100 -18.64 -23.00 -23.57
C LEU A 100 -18.02 -23.52 -22.27
N ILE A 101 -17.85 -24.84 -22.13
CA ILE A 101 -17.32 -25.46 -20.90
C ILE A 101 -15.87 -25.04 -20.65
N GLY A 102 -15.03 -25.09 -21.68
CA GLY A 102 -13.61 -24.76 -21.53
C GLY A 102 -13.30 -23.27 -21.61
N GLY A 103 -14.13 -22.49 -22.30
CA GLY A 103 -13.89 -21.06 -22.52
C GLY A 103 -14.29 -20.20 -21.34
N ILE A 104 -15.41 -20.49 -20.67
CA ILE A 104 -15.95 -19.63 -19.60
C ILE A 104 -15.12 -19.82 -18.32
N PRO A 105 -14.45 -18.77 -17.80
CA PRO A 105 -13.64 -18.89 -16.59
C PRO A 105 -14.51 -18.79 -15.33
N ILE A 106 -15.31 -19.84 -15.05
CA ILE A 106 -16.27 -19.87 -13.92
C ILE A 106 -15.56 -19.67 -12.58
N ALA A 107 -14.35 -20.20 -12.41
CA ALA A 107 -13.58 -20.06 -11.17
C ALA A 107 -13.09 -18.64 -10.89
N MET A 108 -13.10 -17.72 -11.88
CA MET A 108 -12.41 -16.44 -11.74
C MET A 108 -12.92 -15.55 -10.60
N PRO A 109 -14.23 -15.27 -10.47
CA PRO A 109 -14.74 -14.48 -9.35
C PRO A 109 -14.41 -15.11 -8.00
N THR A 110 -14.53 -16.43 -7.89
CA THR A 110 -14.29 -17.19 -6.66
C THR A 110 -12.82 -17.14 -6.24
N VAL A 111 -11.89 -17.37 -7.18
CA VAL A 111 -10.45 -17.39 -6.90
C VAL A 111 -9.96 -16.01 -6.49
N LEU A 112 -10.41 -14.95 -7.17
CA LEU A 112 -10.05 -13.58 -6.81
C LEU A 112 -10.61 -13.21 -5.42
N SER A 113 -11.86 -13.57 -5.13
CA SER A 113 -12.48 -13.33 -3.82
C SER A 113 -11.76 -14.05 -2.68
N VAL A 114 -11.44 -15.33 -2.86
CA VAL A 114 -10.67 -16.12 -1.88
C VAL A 114 -9.26 -15.56 -1.70
N THR A 115 -8.62 -15.09 -2.78
CA THR A 115 -7.30 -14.47 -2.71
C THR A 115 -7.33 -13.16 -1.93
N MET A 116 -8.38 -12.34 -2.09
CA MET A 116 -8.61 -11.15 -1.26
C MET A 116 -8.88 -11.52 0.20
N ALA A 117 -9.68 -12.56 0.47
CA ALA A 117 -9.97 -13.03 1.84
C ALA A 117 -8.71 -13.47 2.59
N ILE A 118 -7.89 -14.30 1.94
CA ILE A 118 -6.59 -14.72 2.48
C ILE A 118 -5.65 -13.51 2.62
N GLY A 119 -5.69 -12.60 1.67
CA GLY A 119 -4.91 -11.36 1.70
C GLY A 119 -5.26 -10.45 2.88
N SER A 120 -6.56 -10.28 3.17
CA SER A 120 -7.04 -9.53 4.33
C SER A 120 -6.63 -10.18 5.64
N HIS A 121 -6.63 -11.51 5.72
CA HIS A 121 -6.12 -12.22 6.89
C HIS A 121 -4.60 -11.99 7.07
N ALA A 122 -3.84 -12.02 5.98
CA ALA A 122 -2.40 -11.74 6.01
C ALA A 122 -2.11 -10.29 6.45
N LEU A 123 -2.88 -9.32 5.96
CA LEU A 123 -2.78 -7.92 6.39
C LEU A 123 -3.12 -7.76 7.88
N SER A 124 -4.17 -8.42 8.36
CA SER A 124 -4.56 -8.42 9.78
C SER A 124 -3.43 -8.97 10.66
N THR A 125 -2.78 -10.05 10.22
CA THR A 125 -1.59 -10.62 10.90
C THR A 125 -0.44 -9.61 10.95
N ASN A 126 -0.28 -8.81 9.88
CA ASN A 126 0.67 -7.70 9.78
C ASN A 126 0.16 -6.39 10.42
N GLN A 127 -0.78 -6.47 11.38
CA GLN A 127 -1.31 -5.35 12.15
C GLN A 127 -2.12 -4.31 11.35
N ALA A 128 -2.67 -4.69 10.19
CA ALA A 128 -3.51 -3.85 9.36
C ALA A 128 -4.85 -4.54 9.05
N VAL A 129 -5.92 -4.11 9.73
CA VAL A 129 -7.26 -4.68 9.58
C VAL A 129 -7.98 -4.00 8.41
N VAL A 130 -8.36 -4.80 7.41
CA VAL A 130 -9.07 -4.31 6.22
C VAL A 130 -10.58 -4.37 6.46
N LYS A 131 -11.25 -3.21 6.42
CA LYS A 131 -12.72 -3.11 6.52
C LYS A 131 -13.40 -3.28 5.17
N ARG A 132 -12.74 -2.79 4.11
CA ARG A 132 -13.21 -2.87 2.72
C ARG A 132 -12.23 -3.71 1.90
N MET A 133 -12.65 -4.91 1.45
CA MET A 133 -11.77 -5.83 0.70
C MET A 133 -11.19 -5.21 -0.58
N THR A 134 -11.91 -4.30 -1.24
CA THR A 134 -11.41 -3.58 -2.41
C THR A 134 -10.27 -2.60 -2.09
N ALA A 135 -10.08 -2.22 -0.83
CA ALA A 135 -8.96 -1.37 -0.41
C ALA A 135 -7.60 -2.06 -0.59
N ILE A 136 -7.56 -3.40 -0.67
CA ILE A 136 -6.34 -4.15 -0.99
C ILE A 136 -5.83 -3.78 -2.39
N GLU A 137 -6.72 -3.55 -3.36
CA GLU A 137 -6.34 -3.13 -4.71
C GLU A 137 -5.82 -1.69 -4.71
N GLU A 138 -6.55 -0.77 -4.07
CA GLU A 138 -6.19 0.64 -4.03
C GLU A 138 -4.85 0.82 -3.28
N LEU A 139 -4.61 0.07 -2.21
CA LEU A 139 -3.34 0.07 -1.48
C LEU A 139 -2.16 -0.43 -2.34
N ALA A 140 -2.39 -1.35 -3.28
CA ALA A 140 -1.36 -1.84 -4.20
C ALA A 140 -0.98 -0.78 -5.25
N GLY A 141 -1.98 0.00 -5.67
CA GLY A 141 -1.86 1.09 -6.64
C GLY A 141 -1.48 2.44 -6.02
N MET A 142 -1.39 2.54 -4.68
CA MET A 142 -1.08 3.78 -3.99
C MET A 142 0.30 4.31 -4.39
N ASP A 143 0.33 5.58 -4.80
CA ASP A 143 1.53 6.31 -5.22
C ASP A 143 1.82 7.53 -4.34
N ILE A 144 0.82 8.07 -3.63
CA ILE A 144 0.99 9.15 -2.67
C ILE A 144 0.37 8.76 -1.32
N LEU A 145 1.15 8.91 -0.26
CA LEU A 145 0.70 8.75 1.12
C LEU A 145 0.74 10.10 1.83
N CYS A 146 -0.44 10.69 2.06
CA CYS A 146 -0.62 11.84 2.92
C CYS A 146 -0.63 11.37 4.39
N SER A 147 0.51 11.49 5.05
CA SER A 147 0.66 11.06 6.45
C SER A 147 0.42 12.24 7.37
N ASP A 148 -0.50 12.10 8.32
CA ASP A 148 -0.51 12.98 9.49
C ASP A 148 0.79 12.80 10.27
N LYS A 149 1.32 13.91 10.77
CA LYS A 149 2.57 13.94 11.54
C LYS A 149 2.38 13.23 12.88
N THR A 150 1.36 13.63 13.64
CA THR A 150 1.15 13.14 15.00
C THR A 150 0.60 11.72 14.98
N GLY A 151 1.16 10.84 15.82
CA GLY A 151 0.77 9.43 15.92
C GLY A 151 1.33 8.53 14.81
N THR A 152 1.59 9.05 13.60
CA THR A 152 2.15 8.27 12.48
C THR A 152 3.67 8.44 12.35
N LEU A 153 4.14 9.68 12.11
CA LEU A 153 5.58 9.97 11.93
C LEU A 153 6.31 10.17 13.27
N THR A 154 5.56 10.57 14.29
CA THR A 154 6.05 10.77 15.65
C THR A 154 5.45 9.75 16.61
N LEU A 155 6.03 9.64 17.80
CA LEU A 155 5.55 8.73 18.85
C LEU A 155 4.23 9.21 19.48
N ASN A 156 3.87 10.49 19.33
CA ASN A 156 2.79 11.13 20.09
C ASN A 156 3.01 11.04 21.62
N GLU A 157 4.27 10.89 22.02
CA GLU A 157 4.72 10.92 23.41
C GLU A 157 5.50 12.21 23.61
N LEU A 158 4.77 13.25 24.00
CA LEU A 158 5.37 14.57 24.17
C LEU A 158 6.33 14.55 25.35
N THR A 159 7.41 15.31 25.22
CA THR A 159 8.43 15.49 26.27
C THR A 159 8.73 16.97 26.42
N VAL A 160 9.04 17.40 27.64
CA VAL A 160 9.43 18.77 27.95
C VAL A 160 10.90 18.81 28.33
N ASP A 161 11.67 19.71 27.75
CA ASP A 161 13.06 19.94 28.20
C ASP A 161 13.07 21.04 29.27
N ILE A 162 13.41 20.66 30.51
CA ILE A 162 13.45 21.56 31.67
C ILE A 162 14.45 22.71 31.44
N ASN A 163 15.55 22.46 30.73
CA ASN A 163 16.57 23.47 30.47
C ASN A 163 16.04 24.59 29.59
N LEU A 164 15.07 24.29 28.73
CA LEU A 164 14.51 25.21 27.75
C LEU A 164 13.32 26.01 28.28
N ILE A 165 12.84 25.74 29.50
CA ILE A 165 11.75 26.50 30.11
C ILE A 165 12.16 27.97 30.24
N GLU A 166 11.36 28.85 29.64
CA GLU A 166 11.57 30.30 29.67
C GLU A 166 10.58 30.96 30.63
N VAL A 167 11.11 31.70 31.61
CA VAL A 167 10.31 32.42 32.59
C VAL A 167 10.17 33.88 32.16
N VAL A 168 8.93 34.35 32.10
CA VAL A 168 8.59 35.72 31.66
C VAL A 168 8.29 36.62 32.85
N SER A 169 7.62 36.11 33.89
CA SER A 169 7.37 36.87 35.12
C SER A 169 8.64 36.92 36.00
N PRO A 170 9.04 38.10 36.51
CA PRO A 170 10.18 38.23 37.42
C PRO A 170 9.93 37.63 38.81
N LYS A 171 8.69 37.23 39.13
CA LYS A 171 8.29 36.65 40.42
C LYS A 171 8.27 35.11 40.43
N ALA A 172 8.62 34.49 39.31
CA ALA A 172 8.50 33.05 39.12
C ALA A 172 9.85 32.39 38.86
N ASP A 173 9.95 31.12 39.23
CA ASP A 173 11.06 30.22 38.89
C ASP A 173 10.59 29.14 37.91
N LYS A 174 11.53 28.43 37.28
CA LYS A 174 11.23 27.33 36.34
C LYS A 174 10.37 26.24 36.98
N ASP A 175 10.64 25.91 38.25
CA ASP A 175 9.88 24.92 39.01
C ASP A 175 8.44 25.36 39.26
N LEU A 176 8.23 26.68 39.49
CA LEU A 176 6.89 27.23 39.66
C LEU A 176 6.09 27.18 38.35
N VAL A 177 6.73 27.42 37.19
CA VAL A 177 6.10 27.27 35.86
C VAL A 177 5.65 25.82 35.67
N LEU A 178 6.53 24.85 35.93
CA LEU A 178 6.24 23.44 35.76
C LEU A 178 5.12 22.98 36.71
N LEU A 179 5.20 23.35 38.00
CA LEU A 179 4.18 23.01 38.99
C LEU A 179 2.81 23.61 38.63
N THR A 180 2.78 24.85 38.15
CA THR A 180 1.54 25.52 37.74
C THR A 180 0.95 24.88 36.49
N ALA A 181 1.80 24.47 35.53
CA ALA A 181 1.38 23.71 34.36
C ALA A 181 0.80 22.34 34.74
N ALA A 182 1.47 21.62 35.65
CA ALA A 182 1.03 20.31 36.14
C ALA A 182 -0.28 20.40 36.95
N ARG A 183 -0.46 21.46 37.74
CA ARG A 183 -1.75 21.76 38.39
C ARG A 183 -2.86 21.93 37.36
N ALA A 184 -2.60 22.64 36.27
CA ALA A 184 -3.56 22.83 35.17
C ALA A 184 -3.72 21.60 34.24
N SER A 185 -3.04 20.48 34.52
CA SER A 185 -3.24 19.18 33.88
C SER A 185 -4.26 18.34 34.64
N ARG A 186 -4.95 17.44 33.92
CA ARG A 186 -5.66 16.31 34.53
C ARG A 186 -4.66 15.28 35.06
N ILE A 187 -5.07 14.59 36.11
CA ILE A 187 -4.33 13.45 36.70
C ILE A 187 -4.96 12.14 36.28
N GLU A 188 -6.28 12.15 36.10
CA GLU A 188 -7.08 11.02 35.62
C GLU A 188 -7.41 11.23 34.13
N ASN A 189 -7.33 10.16 33.33
CA ASN A 189 -7.58 10.16 31.89
C ASN A 189 -6.81 11.27 31.14
N GLN A 190 -5.47 11.18 31.17
CA GLN A 190 -4.57 12.24 30.70
C GLN A 190 -4.42 12.27 29.18
N ASP A 191 -4.53 13.46 28.61
CA ASP A 191 -4.05 13.75 27.26
C ASP A 191 -2.52 13.61 27.17
N ALA A 192 -1.97 13.44 25.97
CA ALA A 192 -0.52 13.31 25.77
C ALA A 192 0.27 14.51 26.34
N ILE A 193 -0.27 15.74 26.24
CA ILE A 193 0.33 16.94 26.83
C ILE A 193 0.28 16.90 28.36
N ASP A 194 -0.85 16.48 28.92
CA ASP A 194 -1.08 16.43 30.37
C ASP A 194 -0.14 15.40 31.01
N LYS A 195 -0.05 14.22 30.38
CA LYS A 195 0.87 13.16 30.78
C LYS A 195 2.33 13.63 30.74
N ALA A 196 2.76 14.30 29.66
CA ALA A 196 4.11 14.81 29.51
C ALA A 196 4.52 15.81 30.60
N ILE A 197 3.61 16.69 30.99
CA ILE A 197 3.86 17.70 32.03
C ILE A 197 3.85 17.05 33.43
N VAL A 198 2.92 16.13 33.69
CA VAL A 198 2.83 15.45 34.99
C VAL A 198 3.99 14.48 35.20
N SER A 199 4.45 13.79 34.15
CA SER A 199 5.61 12.88 34.22
C SER A 199 6.94 13.60 34.43
N MET A 200 6.99 14.92 34.27
CA MET A 200 8.18 15.73 34.54
C MET A 200 8.37 16.07 36.01
N LEU A 201 7.32 15.90 36.84
CA LEU A 201 7.47 16.01 38.28
C LEU A 201 8.10 14.74 38.84
N ASP A 202 8.95 14.85 39.86
CA ASP A 202 9.55 13.67 40.51
C ASP A 202 8.49 12.70 41.05
N ASP A 203 7.36 13.24 41.51
CA ASP A 203 6.18 12.48 41.92
C ASP A 203 4.92 13.17 41.37
N PRO A 204 4.10 12.47 40.56
CA PRO A 204 2.81 12.96 40.06
C PRO A 204 1.88 13.51 41.14
N LYS A 205 1.99 13.01 42.39
CA LYS A 205 1.17 13.49 43.51
C LYS A 205 1.45 14.96 43.87
N LYS A 206 2.67 15.47 43.60
CA LYS A 206 3.01 16.88 43.80
C LYS A 206 2.11 17.83 43.01
N ALA A 207 1.50 17.38 41.92
CA ALA A 207 0.56 18.18 41.13
C ALA A 207 -0.73 18.57 41.88
N ARG A 208 -1.11 17.85 42.94
CA ARG A 208 -2.26 18.17 43.82
C ARG A 208 -1.89 18.31 45.29
N ASP A 209 -0.61 18.15 45.63
CA ASP A 209 -0.17 18.28 47.00
C ASP A 209 -0.46 19.69 47.56
N GLY A 210 -1.05 19.71 48.75
CA GLY A 210 -1.47 20.93 49.44
C GLY A 210 -2.58 21.76 48.78
N ILE A 211 -3.29 21.25 47.75
CA ILE A 211 -4.38 22.00 47.11
C ILE A 211 -5.70 21.22 47.04
N LYS A 212 -6.82 21.92 47.24
CA LYS A 212 -8.17 21.36 47.05
C LYS A 212 -8.73 21.84 45.72
N GLU A 213 -8.95 20.92 44.78
CA GLU A 213 -9.56 21.21 43.49
C GLU A 213 -11.04 21.60 43.66
N VAL A 214 -11.44 22.72 43.06
CA VAL A 214 -12.82 23.24 43.10
C VAL A 214 -13.51 23.04 41.76
N HIS A 215 -12.82 23.35 40.66
CA HIS A 215 -13.34 23.22 39.31
C HIS A 215 -12.21 23.09 38.29
N PHE A 216 -12.36 22.17 37.34
CA PHE A 216 -11.46 22.00 36.22
C PHE A 216 -12.19 22.34 34.91
N LEU A 217 -11.63 23.27 34.15
CA LEU A 217 -12.08 23.62 32.82
C LEU A 217 -11.29 22.79 31.80
N PRO A 218 -11.94 21.81 31.12
CA PRO A 218 -11.28 20.98 30.11
C PRO A 218 -10.89 21.78 28.86
N PHE A 219 -10.04 21.17 28.04
CA PHE A 219 -9.55 21.82 26.82
C PHE A 219 -10.70 22.07 25.84
N ASN A 220 -10.78 23.31 25.35
CA ASN A 220 -11.70 23.69 24.28
C ASN A 220 -10.89 24.14 23.05
N PRO A 221 -11.13 23.59 21.84
CA PRO A 221 -10.45 24.02 20.61
C PRO A 221 -10.60 25.51 20.26
N VAL A 222 -11.67 26.17 20.75
CA VAL A 222 -11.90 27.61 20.55
C VAL A 222 -11.06 28.44 21.53
N ASP A 223 -11.10 28.10 22.82
CA ASP A 223 -10.37 28.82 23.87
C ASP A 223 -8.88 28.46 23.92
N LYS A 224 -8.52 27.29 23.36
CA LYS A 224 -7.18 26.67 23.30
C LYS A 224 -6.43 26.67 24.63
N ARG A 225 -7.14 26.45 25.74
CA ARG A 225 -6.59 26.39 27.09
C ARG A 225 -7.32 25.39 27.98
N THR A 226 -6.64 24.94 29.02
CA THR A 226 -7.24 24.32 30.20
C THR A 226 -7.02 25.23 31.40
N ALA A 227 -7.89 25.12 32.40
CA ALA A 227 -7.70 25.85 33.64
C ALA A 227 -8.17 25.04 34.85
N ILE A 228 -7.48 25.20 35.96
CA ILE A 228 -7.89 24.66 37.27
C ILE A 228 -8.12 25.80 38.23
N THR A 229 -9.21 25.72 39.00
CA THR A 229 -9.46 26.58 40.16
C THR A 229 -9.30 25.75 41.41
N TYR A 230 -8.44 26.19 42.33
CA TYR A 230 -8.08 25.45 43.53
C TYR A 230 -7.96 26.36 44.75
N LEU A 231 -8.13 25.78 45.94
CA LEU A 231 -7.92 26.43 47.24
C LEU A 231 -6.59 25.97 47.83
N THR A 232 -5.80 26.92 48.32
CA THR A 232 -4.60 26.66 49.13
C THR A 232 -4.95 26.49 50.61
N PRO A 233 -4.05 25.94 51.44
CA PRO A 233 -4.30 25.75 52.88
C PRO A 233 -4.56 27.06 53.61
N ASP A 234 -4.05 28.17 53.06
CA ASP A 234 -4.25 29.55 53.54
C ASP A 234 -5.66 30.09 53.29
N GLY A 235 -6.57 29.29 52.71
CA GLY A 235 -7.95 29.68 52.39
C GLY A 235 -8.08 30.61 51.18
N LYS A 236 -6.98 30.89 50.47
CA LYS A 236 -6.98 31.71 49.24
C LYS A 236 -7.32 30.86 48.02
N MET A 237 -8.14 31.42 47.13
CA MET A 237 -8.50 30.77 45.87
C MET A 237 -7.61 31.26 44.74
N HIS A 238 -7.03 30.31 44.00
CA HIS A 238 -6.15 30.56 42.88
C HIS A 238 -6.62 29.83 41.63
N ARG A 239 -6.26 30.39 40.47
CA ARG A 239 -6.57 29.81 39.18
C ARG A 239 -5.29 29.72 38.35
N ALA A 240 -5.01 28.51 37.87
CA ALA A 240 -3.90 28.24 36.96
C ALA A 240 -4.45 27.86 35.59
N THR A 241 -3.78 28.30 34.53
CA THR A 241 -4.15 27.97 33.15
C THR A 241 -2.93 27.59 32.34
N LYS A 242 -3.12 26.71 31.36
CA LYS A 242 -2.13 26.44 30.33
C LYS A 242 -2.83 26.40 28.97
N GLY A 243 -2.12 26.78 27.93
CA GLY A 243 -2.71 26.80 26.59
C GLY A 243 -1.78 27.36 25.52
N ALA A 244 -2.38 27.63 24.36
CA ALA A 244 -1.68 28.25 23.23
C ALA A 244 -1.12 29.63 23.64
N PRO A 245 0.18 29.90 23.37
CA PRO A 245 0.83 31.13 23.83
C PRO A 245 0.14 32.43 23.47
N GLU A 246 -0.38 32.53 22.24
CA GLU A 246 -1.12 33.72 21.77
C GLU A 246 -2.38 33.97 22.61
N HIS A 247 -3.15 32.92 22.93
CA HIS A 247 -4.37 33.06 23.71
C HIS A 247 -4.08 33.41 25.18
N ILE A 248 -3.04 32.83 25.78
CA ILE A 248 -2.63 33.19 27.14
C ILE A 248 -2.09 34.62 27.19
N LEU A 249 -1.34 35.05 26.17
CA LEU A 249 -0.83 36.41 26.03
C LEU A 249 -1.95 37.45 25.90
N GLU A 250 -3.07 37.12 25.24
CA GLU A 250 -4.22 38.02 25.13
C GLU A 250 -4.92 38.30 26.47
N MET A 251 -4.82 37.36 27.42
CA MET A 251 -5.41 37.51 28.74
C MET A 251 -4.50 38.23 29.74
N ALA A 252 -3.20 38.27 29.47
CA ALA A 252 -2.21 38.84 30.37
C ALA A 252 -2.37 40.37 30.51
N HIS A 253 -2.29 40.87 31.74
CA HIS A 253 -2.46 42.30 32.03
C HIS A 253 -1.39 43.20 31.38
N ASN A 254 -0.18 42.68 31.19
CA ASN A 254 0.98 43.38 30.63
C ASN A 254 1.26 43.03 29.15
N LYS A 255 0.24 42.56 28.41
CA LYS A 255 0.32 42.09 27.01
C LYS A 255 1.30 42.88 26.13
N ASN A 256 1.18 44.21 26.09
CA ASN A 256 1.95 45.05 25.15
C ASN A 256 3.47 45.05 25.44
N GLU A 257 3.87 44.86 26.69
CA GLU A 257 5.28 44.84 27.10
C GLU A 257 5.92 43.48 26.80
N ILE A 258 5.23 42.39 27.14
CA ILE A 258 5.76 41.03 27.01
C ILE A 258 5.63 40.45 25.60
N LYS A 259 4.73 41.00 24.76
CA LYS A 259 4.41 40.46 23.43
C LYS A 259 5.64 40.21 22.55
N LYS A 260 6.57 41.16 22.46
CA LYS A 260 7.79 41.02 21.64
C LYS A 260 8.69 39.89 22.15
N ARG A 261 8.83 39.76 23.47
CA ARG A 261 9.65 38.71 24.09
C ARG A 261 9.01 37.33 23.89
N VAL A 262 7.70 37.23 24.06
CA VAL A 262 6.94 35.98 23.88
C VAL A 262 7.04 35.48 22.44
N HIS A 263 6.80 36.33 21.44
CA HIS A 263 6.94 35.93 20.03
C HIS A 263 8.35 35.46 19.70
N LYS A 264 9.39 36.14 20.22
CA LYS A 264 10.78 35.72 20.00
C LYS A 264 11.05 34.30 20.51
N ILE A 265 10.55 33.95 21.69
CA ILE A 265 10.72 32.60 22.26
C ILE A 265 9.93 31.56 21.46
N ILE A 266 8.73 31.90 20.97
CA ILE A 266 7.95 31.01 20.10
C ILE A 266 8.73 30.70 18.82
N ASP A 267 9.33 31.71 18.20
CA ASP A 267 10.14 31.54 16.99
C ASP A 267 11.39 30.69 17.26
N GLU A 268 12.11 30.95 18.36
CA GLU A 268 13.28 30.16 18.79
C GLU A 268 12.94 28.69 19.05
N TYR A 269 11.78 28.41 19.67
CA TYR A 269 11.28 27.04 19.82
C TYR A 269 10.91 26.42 18.48
N ALA A 270 10.24 27.17 17.60
CA ALA A 270 9.80 26.68 16.31
C ALA A 270 10.98 26.34 15.37
N GLU A 271 12.05 27.14 15.37
CA GLU A 271 13.30 26.86 14.65
C GLU A 271 13.96 25.54 15.11
N ARG A 272 13.79 25.19 16.38
CA ARG A 272 14.28 23.94 16.98
C ARG A 272 13.30 22.77 16.83
N GLY A 273 12.13 22.99 16.22
CA GLY A 273 11.09 21.97 16.03
C GLY A 273 10.29 21.68 17.31
N LEU A 274 10.26 22.62 18.25
CA LEU A 274 9.56 22.51 19.54
C LEU A 274 8.24 23.29 19.47
N ARG A 275 7.17 22.71 20.03
CA ARG A 275 5.89 23.42 20.20
C ARG A 275 5.93 24.23 21.48
N ALA A 276 5.41 25.45 21.46
CA ALA A 276 5.35 26.32 22.63
C ALA A 276 4.02 26.14 23.38
N LEU A 277 4.07 26.00 24.71
CA LEU A 277 2.91 26.01 25.60
C LEU A 277 3.10 27.09 26.67
N ALA A 278 2.12 27.98 26.84
CA ALA A 278 2.20 29.04 27.84
C ALA A 278 1.43 28.69 29.11
N VAL A 279 1.89 29.23 30.24
CA VAL A 279 1.27 29.08 31.55
C VAL A 279 0.90 30.45 32.10
N GLY A 280 -0.33 30.55 32.59
CA GLY A 280 -0.85 31.73 33.26
C GLY A 280 -1.35 31.42 34.67
N TYR A 281 -1.36 32.45 35.50
CA TYR A 281 -1.84 32.39 36.88
C TYR A 281 -2.64 33.63 37.25
N GLN A 282 -3.61 33.44 38.14
CA GLN A 282 -4.53 34.47 38.58
C GLN A 282 -4.98 34.16 40.01
N GLU A 283 -5.10 35.18 40.85
CA GLU A 283 -5.77 35.06 42.15
C GLU A 283 -7.27 35.35 42.00
N VAL A 284 -8.12 34.68 42.79
CA VAL A 284 -9.58 34.87 42.80
C VAL A 284 -10.00 35.37 44.20
N PRO A 285 -9.99 36.70 44.44
CA PRO A 285 -10.23 37.26 45.77
C PRO A 285 -11.67 37.03 46.28
N GLU A 286 -12.64 36.92 45.37
CA GLU A 286 -14.07 36.79 45.68
C GLU A 286 -14.48 35.37 46.13
N GLY A 287 -13.56 34.39 46.11
CA GLY A 287 -13.79 33.04 46.64
C GLY A 287 -14.90 32.23 45.97
N THR A 288 -15.46 32.69 44.85
CA THR A 288 -16.57 32.06 44.12
C THR A 288 -16.11 31.53 42.76
N LYS A 289 -16.62 30.35 42.38
CA LYS A 289 -16.28 29.64 41.13
C LYS A 289 -16.57 30.45 39.86
N GLU A 290 -17.63 31.25 39.87
CA GLU A 290 -18.13 32.03 38.73
C GLU A 290 -17.48 33.42 38.61
N SER A 291 -16.68 33.83 39.60
CA SER A 291 -15.99 35.11 39.55
C SER A 291 -14.93 35.14 38.45
N LYS A 292 -14.82 36.32 37.79
CA LYS A 292 -13.81 36.58 36.77
C LYS A 292 -12.38 36.55 37.34
N GLY A 293 -12.20 36.74 38.65
CA GLY A 293 -10.89 36.80 39.32
C GLY A 293 -10.12 38.09 39.03
N GLY A 294 -8.88 38.18 39.52
CA GLY A 294 -7.97 39.33 39.32
C GLY A 294 -7.36 39.44 37.92
N PRO A 295 -6.31 40.23 37.68
CA PRO A 295 -5.61 40.22 36.40
C PRO A 295 -4.84 38.90 36.18
N TRP A 296 -4.82 38.35 34.96
CA TRP A 296 -3.97 37.20 34.63
C TRP A 296 -2.51 37.63 34.50
N GLU A 297 -1.62 36.84 35.07
CA GLU A 297 -0.18 36.96 34.96
C GLU A 297 0.38 35.86 34.06
N PHE A 298 1.23 36.24 33.09
CA PHE A 298 1.93 35.30 32.22
C PHE A 298 3.21 34.84 32.92
N ILE A 299 3.24 33.60 33.39
CA ILE A 299 4.35 33.10 34.22
C ILE A 299 5.54 32.72 33.33
N GLY A 300 5.30 31.87 32.33
CA GLY A 300 6.37 31.33 31.49
C GLY A 300 5.85 30.41 30.38
N MET A 301 6.79 29.84 29.64
CA MET A 301 6.54 28.91 28.54
C MET A 301 7.33 27.62 28.68
N LEU A 302 6.71 26.52 28.27
CA LEU A 302 7.32 25.21 28.15
C LEU A 302 7.49 24.86 26.68
N SER A 303 8.60 24.23 26.36
CA SER A 303 8.82 23.59 25.07
C SER A 303 8.30 22.16 25.10
N LEU A 304 7.42 21.80 24.17
CA LEU A 304 6.96 20.44 23.94
C LEU A 304 7.64 19.87 22.71
N PHE A 305 8.37 18.78 22.88
CA PHE A 305 8.99 18.02 21.80
C PHE A 305 8.21 16.74 21.54
N ASP A 306 7.91 16.50 20.26
CA ASP A 306 7.30 15.26 19.78
C ASP A 306 8.37 14.46 19.04
N PRO A 307 9.00 13.46 19.68
CA PRO A 307 10.12 12.75 19.08
C PRO A 307 9.66 11.96 17.83
N PRO A 308 10.43 12.02 16.73
CA PRO A 308 10.19 11.15 15.59
C PRO A 308 10.46 9.70 15.99
N ARG A 309 9.77 8.76 15.35
CA ARG A 309 10.09 7.33 15.57
C ARG A 309 11.43 6.99 14.93
N LEU A 310 12.17 6.10 15.57
CA LEU A 310 13.50 5.68 15.10
C LEU A 310 13.47 5.04 13.70
N ASP A 311 12.39 4.32 13.39
CA ASP A 311 12.18 3.61 12.13
C ASP A 311 11.61 4.49 11.01
N THR A 312 11.10 5.69 11.31
CA THR A 312 10.36 6.50 10.34
C THR A 312 11.27 6.99 9.20
N GLY A 313 12.51 7.39 9.49
CA GLY A 313 13.45 7.85 8.46
C GLY A 313 13.75 6.77 7.43
N GLU A 314 14.09 5.55 7.87
CA GLU A 314 14.32 4.41 6.97
C GLU A 314 13.04 4.01 6.22
N THR A 315 11.90 4.08 6.89
CA THR A 315 10.60 3.73 6.30
C THR A 315 10.20 4.70 5.19
N VAL A 316 10.45 6.00 5.36
CA VAL A 316 10.23 7.01 4.31
C VAL A 316 11.08 6.71 3.08
N LEU A 317 12.37 6.38 3.27
CA LEU A 317 13.24 5.99 2.15
C LEU A 317 12.73 4.73 1.45
N ARG A 318 12.31 3.72 2.22
CA ARG A 318 11.72 2.49 1.67
C ARG A 318 10.41 2.75 0.91
N ALA A 319 9.60 3.71 1.37
CA ALA A 319 8.39 4.11 0.66
C ALA A 319 8.73 4.75 -0.70
N LEU A 320 9.75 5.62 -0.74
CA LEU A 320 10.24 6.22 -1.97
C LEU A 320 10.81 5.19 -2.94
N ASP A 321 11.56 4.19 -2.46
CA ASP A 321 12.06 3.07 -3.27
C ASP A 321 10.91 2.25 -3.88
N LEU A 322 9.79 2.15 -3.16
CA LEU A 322 8.55 1.52 -3.62
C LEU A 322 7.69 2.45 -4.51
N GLY A 323 8.20 3.64 -4.86
CA GLY A 323 7.49 4.63 -5.67
C GLY A 323 6.29 5.27 -4.98
N VAL A 324 6.28 5.32 -3.65
CA VAL A 324 5.24 5.97 -2.84
C VAL A 324 5.80 7.26 -2.25
N ALA A 325 5.30 8.40 -2.69
CA ALA A 325 5.68 9.71 -2.16
C ALA A 325 4.96 9.96 -0.83
N VAL A 326 5.71 10.08 0.25
CA VAL A 326 5.17 10.41 1.59
C VAL A 326 5.11 11.93 1.73
N LYS A 327 3.91 12.47 1.93
CA LYS A 327 3.67 13.90 2.15
C LYS A 327 3.24 14.14 3.60
N MET A 328 3.95 15.02 4.31
CA MET A 328 3.58 15.37 5.69
C MET A 328 2.35 16.29 5.69
N ILE A 329 1.35 15.99 6.51
CA ILE A 329 0.24 16.89 6.81
C ILE A 329 0.29 17.21 8.29
N THR A 330 0.33 18.50 8.65
CA THR A 330 0.35 18.90 10.06
C THR A 330 -0.36 20.22 10.32
N GLY A 331 -0.98 20.32 11.50
CA GLY A 331 -1.52 21.57 12.04
C GLY A 331 -0.44 22.50 12.63
N ASP A 332 0.79 22.00 12.81
CA ASP A 332 1.88 22.81 13.35
C ASP A 332 2.34 23.90 12.37
N GLN A 333 3.06 24.89 12.89
CA GLN A 333 3.65 25.95 12.08
C GLN A 333 4.71 25.42 11.12
N LEU A 334 4.95 26.18 10.04
CA LEU A 334 5.85 25.78 8.95
C LEU A 334 7.27 25.48 9.42
N ALA A 335 7.82 26.27 10.35
CA ALA A 335 9.17 26.07 10.87
C ALA A 335 9.31 24.69 11.57
N ILE A 336 8.34 24.32 12.41
CA ILE A 336 8.32 23.03 13.12
C ILE A 336 8.19 21.86 12.12
N ALA A 337 7.33 22.02 11.11
CA ALA A 337 7.14 21.02 10.07
C ALA A 337 8.44 20.78 9.28
N LYS A 338 9.12 21.86 8.87
CA LYS A 338 10.39 21.80 8.13
C LYS A 338 11.51 21.16 8.95
N GLU A 339 11.62 21.50 10.24
CA GLU A 339 12.62 20.92 11.11
C GLU A 339 12.36 19.43 11.36
N THR A 340 11.09 19.05 11.57
CA THR A 340 10.69 17.64 11.71
C THR A 340 11.00 16.85 10.43
N ALA A 341 10.66 17.40 9.26
CA ALA A 341 10.95 16.78 7.98
C ALA A 341 12.46 16.61 7.75
N ARG A 342 13.26 17.64 8.08
CA ARG A 342 14.72 17.58 8.00
C ARG A 342 15.30 16.44 8.84
N ARG A 343 14.81 16.24 10.08
CA ARG A 343 15.25 15.14 10.96
C ARG A 343 14.83 13.76 10.45
N LEU A 344 13.66 13.67 9.84
CA LEU A 344 13.14 12.44 9.25
C LEU A 344 13.76 12.09 7.90
N GLY A 345 14.63 12.94 7.34
CA GLY A 345 15.17 12.74 6.00
C GLY A 345 14.15 12.95 4.88
N MET A 346 13.05 13.65 5.18
CA MET A 346 12.07 14.09 4.19
C MET A 346 12.53 15.40 3.54
N GLY A 347 12.04 15.66 2.32
CA GLY A 347 12.28 16.93 1.66
C GLY A 347 11.68 18.11 2.43
N THR A 348 12.33 19.28 2.33
CA THR A 348 11.94 20.50 3.06
C THR A 348 11.03 21.41 2.23
N ASN A 349 10.54 20.94 1.08
CA ASN A 349 9.63 21.66 0.20
C ASN A 349 8.19 21.64 0.76
N ILE A 350 8.03 22.19 1.97
CA ILE A 350 6.77 22.27 2.70
C ILE A 350 6.18 23.65 2.52
N TYR A 351 4.87 23.70 2.26
CA TYR A 351 4.12 24.94 2.08
C TYR A 351 3.08 25.12 3.18
N PRO A 352 2.81 26.37 3.61
CA PRO A 352 1.70 26.62 4.52
C PRO A 352 0.37 26.46 3.77
N ALA A 353 -0.65 25.94 4.43
CA ALA A 353 -1.97 25.73 3.84
C ALA A 353 -2.61 27.05 3.35
N SER A 354 -2.27 28.18 3.97
CA SER A 354 -2.72 29.51 3.55
C SER A 354 -2.25 29.92 2.15
N VAL A 355 -1.11 29.41 1.66
CA VAL A 355 -0.66 29.66 0.28
C VAL A 355 -1.55 28.93 -0.74
N LEU A 356 -2.12 27.78 -0.34
CA LEU A 356 -2.98 26.96 -1.19
C LEU A 356 -4.47 27.31 -1.11
N PHE A 357 -4.92 27.88 0.02
CA PHE A 357 -6.34 28.09 0.32
C PHE A 357 -6.69 29.51 0.77
N GLY A 358 -5.71 30.41 0.96
CA GLY A 358 -5.90 31.77 1.48
C GLY A 358 -6.38 32.82 0.47
N GLY A 359 -6.99 32.41 -0.65
CA GLY A 359 -7.55 33.29 -1.68
C GLY A 359 -6.82 33.26 -3.04
N GLN A 360 -7.55 33.56 -4.12
CA GLN A 360 -7.14 33.41 -5.52
C GLN A 360 -5.88 34.21 -5.94
N ASP A 361 -5.39 35.13 -5.11
CA ASP A 361 -4.28 36.03 -5.45
C ASP A 361 -2.88 35.50 -5.09
N ASN A 362 -2.74 34.56 -4.16
CA ASN A 362 -1.41 34.14 -3.69
C ASN A 362 -0.77 33.05 -4.58
N ALA A 363 -1.56 32.08 -5.07
CA ALA A 363 -1.06 31.08 -6.01
C ALA A 363 -0.75 31.68 -7.39
N LYS A 364 -1.59 32.61 -7.88
CA LYS A 364 -1.34 33.35 -9.13
C LYS A 364 -0.09 34.23 -9.08
N LYS A 365 0.25 34.81 -7.92
CA LYS A 365 1.48 35.60 -7.73
C LYS A 365 2.76 34.77 -7.88
N MET A 366 2.71 33.45 -7.65
CA MET A 366 3.85 32.55 -7.85
C MET A 366 3.93 31.98 -9.28
N GLY A 367 2.93 32.20 -10.13
CA GLY A 367 2.93 31.74 -11.53
C GLY A 367 2.85 30.23 -11.73
N VAL A 368 2.47 29.47 -10.70
CA VAL A 368 2.38 27.99 -10.73
C VAL A 368 0.93 27.57 -10.48
N ASP A 369 0.44 26.56 -11.21
CA ASP A 369 -0.88 25.96 -10.96
C ASP A 369 -0.93 25.37 -9.54
N GLU A 370 -2.01 25.64 -8.81
CA GLU A 370 -2.19 25.13 -7.45
C GLU A 370 -2.08 23.60 -7.38
N GLY A 371 -2.53 22.90 -8.43
CA GLY A 371 -2.41 21.45 -8.51
C GLY A 371 -0.96 20.96 -8.63
N GLU A 372 -0.13 21.69 -9.36
CA GLU A 372 1.29 21.33 -9.56
C GLU A 372 2.09 21.59 -8.30
N LEU A 373 1.77 22.67 -7.57
CA LEU A 373 2.39 22.96 -6.29
C LEU A 373 2.07 21.87 -5.25
N VAL A 374 0.82 21.39 -5.21
CA VAL A 374 0.42 20.29 -4.31
C VAL A 374 1.12 18.98 -4.67
N GLU A 375 1.30 18.71 -5.95
CA GLU A 375 2.01 17.52 -6.45
C GLU A 375 3.51 17.55 -6.11
N GLN A 376 4.17 18.71 -6.23
CA GLN A 376 5.61 18.86 -5.96
C GLN A 376 5.94 19.08 -4.47
N ALA A 377 4.96 19.43 -3.62
CA ALA A 377 5.18 19.68 -2.21
C ALA A 377 5.47 18.39 -1.42
N ASP A 378 6.45 18.44 -0.53
CA ASP A 378 6.78 17.34 0.40
C ASP A 378 5.87 17.34 1.65
N GLY A 379 5.14 18.43 1.87
CA GLY A 379 4.17 18.51 2.95
C GLY A 379 3.46 19.85 3.06
N PHE A 380 2.50 19.89 3.99
CA PHE A 380 1.66 21.04 4.27
C PHE A 380 1.61 21.32 5.78
N ALA A 381 1.83 22.58 6.15
CA ALA A 381 1.82 23.06 7.53
C ALA A 381 0.64 24.01 7.80
N GLY A 382 0.22 24.12 9.06
CA GLY A 382 -0.95 24.93 9.46
C GLY A 382 -2.26 24.44 8.83
N VAL A 383 -2.38 23.12 8.64
CA VAL A 383 -3.51 22.51 7.92
C VAL A 383 -4.72 22.39 8.85
N LEU A 384 -5.84 22.98 8.42
CA LEU A 384 -7.15 22.81 9.05
C LEU A 384 -7.84 21.54 8.53
N PRO A 385 -8.84 20.98 9.25
CA PRO A 385 -9.57 19.80 8.80
C PRO A 385 -10.13 19.91 7.36
N GLU A 386 -10.66 21.08 7.00
CA GLU A 386 -11.19 21.36 5.65
C GLU A 386 -10.11 21.31 4.57
N HIS A 387 -8.89 21.76 4.91
CA HIS A 387 -7.74 21.75 4.00
C HIS A 387 -7.27 20.32 3.72
N LYS A 388 -7.35 19.40 4.70
CA LYS A 388 -6.99 17.98 4.50
C LYS A 388 -7.81 17.35 3.37
N HIS A 389 -9.13 17.54 3.40
CA HIS A 389 -10.03 17.07 2.35
C HIS A 389 -9.71 17.69 0.98
N ALA A 390 -9.41 18.99 0.95
CA ALA A 390 -9.10 19.69 -0.29
C ALA A 390 -7.77 19.26 -0.93
N ILE A 391 -6.74 18.99 -0.11
CA ILE A 391 -5.43 18.47 -0.57
C ILE A 391 -5.62 17.11 -1.26
N VAL A 392 -6.31 16.17 -0.60
CA VAL A 392 -6.59 14.83 -1.15
C VAL A 392 -7.37 14.94 -2.47
N SER A 393 -8.41 15.77 -2.52
CA SER A 393 -9.22 15.99 -3.73
C SER A 393 -8.40 16.56 -4.90
N LYS A 394 -7.46 17.49 -4.63
CA LYS A 394 -6.56 18.04 -5.66
C LYS A 394 -5.61 16.97 -6.22
N LEU A 395 -5.03 16.12 -5.36
CA LEU A 395 -4.18 15.02 -5.79
C LEU A 395 -4.94 13.97 -6.61
N GLN A 396 -6.15 13.61 -6.17
CA GLN A 396 -7.04 12.69 -6.91
C GLN A 396 -7.41 13.21 -8.30
N LYS A 397 -7.69 14.52 -8.45
CA LYS A 397 -7.97 15.14 -9.75
C LYS A 397 -6.81 15.02 -10.74
N ARG A 398 -5.58 14.89 -10.24
CA ARG A 398 -4.37 14.62 -11.05
C ARG A 398 -4.12 13.13 -11.30
N LYS A 399 -5.06 12.26 -10.92
CA LYS A 399 -5.04 10.80 -11.11
C LYS A 399 -4.04 10.05 -10.22
N HIS A 400 -3.58 10.66 -9.12
CA HIS A 400 -2.86 9.95 -8.07
C HIS A 400 -3.82 9.13 -7.20
N ILE A 401 -3.38 7.96 -6.77
CA ILE A 401 -4.11 7.10 -5.83
C ILE A 401 -3.60 7.47 -4.43
N CYS A 402 -4.43 8.20 -3.69
CA CYS A 402 -4.02 8.86 -2.48
C CYS A 402 -4.46 8.08 -1.24
N GLY A 403 -3.48 7.64 -0.45
CA GLY A 403 -3.71 7.22 0.93
C GLY A 403 -3.66 8.41 1.88
N MET A 404 -4.52 8.42 2.89
CA MET A 404 -4.54 9.43 3.94
C MET A 404 -4.51 8.76 5.31
N THR A 405 -3.62 9.17 6.20
CA THR A 405 -3.66 8.75 7.61
C THR A 405 -4.39 9.78 8.47
N GLY A 406 -5.05 9.33 9.53
CA GLY A 406 -5.73 10.20 10.49
C GLY A 406 -6.09 9.48 11.79
N ASP A 407 -6.22 10.24 12.86
CA ASP A 407 -6.49 9.74 14.21
C ASP A 407 -7.77 10.36 14.82
N GLY A 408 -8.07 11.61 14.48
CA GLY A 408 -9.16 12.38 15.07
C GLY A 408 -10.48 12.36 14.30
N VAL A 409 -11.54 12.77 15.00
CA VAL A 409 -12.90 12.96 14.43
C VAL A 409 -12.89 13.97 13.27
N ASN A 410 -11.94 14.90 13.29
CA ASN A 410 -11.81 15.94 12.26
C ASN A 410 -11.23 15.41 10.95
N ASP A 411 -10.60 14.24 10.97
CA ASP A 411 -9.99 13.63 9.79
C ASP A 411 -10.94 12.71 9.05
N ALA A 412 -12.05 12.32 9.69
CA ALA A 412 -13.06 11.44 9.09
C ALA A 412 -13.51 11.86 7.68
N PRO A 413 -13.77 13.16 7.36
CA PRO A 413 -14.12 13.56 6.00
C PRO A 413 -12.98 13.37 4.99
N ALA A 414 -11.74 13.62 5.39
CA ALA A 414 -10.57 13.44 4.54
C ALA A 414 -10.26 11.95 4.32
N LEU A 415 -10.35 11.13 5.37
CA LEU A 415 -10.22 9.68 5.31
C LEU A 415 -11.25 9.04 4.38
N LYS A 416 -12.51 9.50 4.46
CA LYS A 416 -13.58 8.98 3.60
C LYS A 416 -13.44 9.38 2.14
N LYS A 417 -12.82 10.53 1.89
CA LYS A 417 -12.60 11.06 0.53
C LYS A 417 -11.39 10.43 -0.15
N ALA A 418 -10.35 10.10 0.62
CA ALA A 418 -9.17 9.41 0.13
C ALA A 418 -9.53 8.09 -0.57
N ASP A 419 -8.70 7.67 -1.52
CA ASP A 419 -8.88 6.36 -2.15
C ASP A 419 -8.68 5.26 -1.11
N ILE A 420 -7.73 5.47 -0.19
CA ILE A 420 -7.52 4.65 1.00
C ILE A 420 -7.48 5.54 2.25
N GLY A 421 -8.54 5.47 3.07
CA GLY A 421 -8.50 6.02 4.42
C GLY A 421 -7.82 5.05 5.39
N ILE A 422 -6.77 5.49 6.08
CA ILE A 422 -6.01 4.70 7.07
C ILE A 422 -6.19 5.31 8.46
N ALA A 423 -6.89 4.60 9.35
CA ALA A 423 -7.01 4.98 10.75
C ALA A 423 -5.80 4.47 11.55
N VAL A 424 -5.11 5.37 12.26
CA VAL A 424 -3.92 5.05 13.06
C VAL A 424 -4.33 4.26 14.32
N HIS A 425 -3.39 3.55 14.94
CA HIS A 425 -3.61 2.92 16.24
C HIS A 425 -4.01 3.96 17.30
N ASN A 426 -4.96 3.59 18.18
CA ASN A 426 -5.63 4.50 19.14
C ASN A 426 -6.39 5.68 18.52
N SER A 427 -6.74 5.60 17.23
CA SER A 427 -7.64 6.57 16.60
C SER A 427 -9.05 6.51 17.19
N THR A 428 -9.75 7.63 17.10
CA THR A 428 -11.15 7.75 17.50
C THR A 428 -12.04 6.79 16.70
N GLU A 429 -13.11 6.28 17.30
CA GLU A 429 -14.07 5.41 16.61
C GLU A 429 -14.66 6.06 15.35
N ALA A 430 -14.79 7.39 15.35
CA ALA A 430 -15.21 8.15 14.19
C ALA A 430 -14.22 8.04 13.01
N ALA A 431 -12.91 8.13 13.28
CA ALA A 431 -11.86 7.93 12.28
C ALA A 431 -11.83 6.47 11.79
N GLN A 432 -11.91 5.50 12.70
CA GLN A 432 -11.98 4.06 12.35
C GLN A 432 -13.21 3.72 11.50
N SER A 433 -14.34 4.39 11.76
CA SER A 433 -15.57 4.18 10.99
C SER A 433 -15.44 4.72 9.57
N ALA A 434 -14.79 5.88 9.41
CA ALA A 434 -14.58 6.54 8.13
C ALA A 434 -13.49 5.87 7.27
N ALA A 435 -12.49 5.27 7.89
CA ALA A 435 -11.36 4.61 7.24
C ALA A 435 -11.74 3.27 6.59
N ASP A 436 -10.94 2.88 5.59
CA ASP A 436 -11.03 1.60 4.90
C ASP A 436 -10.10 0.55 5.50
N ILE A 437 -9.01 1.00 6.13
CA ILE A 437 -8.02 0.19 6.84
C ILE A 437 -7.81 0.77 8.24
N VAL A 438 -7.76 -0.09 9.25
CA VAL A 438 -7.49 0.28 10.65
C VAL A 438 -6.21 -0.41 11.11
N LEU A 439 -5.25 0.36 11.61
CA LEU A 439 -3.99 -0.18 12.11
C LEU A 439 -4.13 -0.59 13.57
N THR A 440 -3.70 -1.82 13.89
CA THR A 440 -3.66 -2.33 15.27
C THR A 440 -2.31 -2.05 15.95
N ALA A 441 -1.32 -1.57 15.20
CA ALA A 441 -0.04 -1.08 15.71
C ALA A 441 0.27 0.30 15.13
N ALA A 442 0.97 1.13 15.90
CA ALA A 442 1.31 2.49 15.48
C ALA A 442 2.58 2.50 14.62
N GLY A 443 2.67 3.47 13.70
CA GLY A 443 3.88 3.75 12.92
C GLY A 443 3.71 3.60 11.40
N LEU A 444 4.51 4.38 10.67
CA LEU A 444 4.53 4.36 9.21
C LEU A 444 4.98 2.99 8.65
N SER A 445 5.83 2.26 9.38
CA SER A 445 6.38 0.96 8.95
C SER A 445 5.30 -0.09 8.72
N VAL A 446 4.24 -0.09 9.53
CA VAL A 446 3.07 -0.97 9.38
C VAL A 446 2.36 -0.69 8.05
N ILE A 447 2.22 0.58 7.68
CA ILE A 447 1.59 0.99 6.42
C ILE A 447 2.42 0.49 5.23
N ILE A 448 3.74 0.67 5.27
CA ILE A 448 4.62 0.21 4.19
C ILE A 448 4.61 -1.32 4.07
N LEU A 449 4.59 -2.06 5.18
CA LEU A 449 4.44 -3.51 5.17
C LEU A 449 3.09 -3.94 4.57
N ALA A 450 2.01 -3.21 4.89
CA ALA A 450 0.70 -3.44 4.32
C ALA A 450 0.69 -3.19 2.80
N ILE A 451 1.35 -2.14 2.30
CA ILE A 451 1.52 -1.89 0.85
C ILE A 451 2.24 -3.06 0.19
N ILE A 452 3.35 -3.52 0.76
CA ILE A 452 4.13 -4.63 0.19
C ILE A 452 3.25 -5.89 0.09
N THR A 453 2.55 -6.24 1.17
CA THR A 453 1.68 -7.42 1.24
C THR A 453 0.51 -7.30 0.26
N SER A 454 -0.10 -6.12 0.17
CA SER A 454 -1.14 -5.79 -0.80
C SER A 454 -0.65 -5.94 -2.25
N ARG A 455 0.56 -5.48 -2.57
CA ARG A 455 1.17 -5.66 -3.90
C ARG A 455 1.43 -7.12 -4.22
N GLU A 456 1.83 -7.95 -3.26
CA GLU A 456 1.96 -9.41 -3.47
C GLU A 456 0.61 -10.05 -3.80
N ILE A 457 -0.44 -9.71 -3.05
CA ILE A 457 -1.80 -10.20 -3.29
C ILE A 457 -2.28 -9.76 -4.68
N PHE A 458 -2.03 -8.50 -5.03
CA PHE A 458 -2.40 -7.94 -6.32
C PHE A 458 -1.67 -8.62 -7.49
N GLN A 459 -0.37 -8.94 -7.35
CA GLN A 459 0.34 -9.71 -8.36
C GLN A 459 -0.27 -11.11 -8.55
N ARG A 460 -0.63 -11.82 -7.47
CA ARG A 460 -1.31 -13.13 -7.57
C ARG A 460 -2.60 -13.04 -8.38
N MET A 461 -3.40 -12.00 -8.12
CA MET A 461 -4.64 -11.74 -8.86
C MET A 461 -4.40 -11.45 -10.35
N LYS A 462 -3.42 -10.60 -10.68
CA LYS A 462 -3.05 -10.31 -12.07
C LYS A 462 -2.54 -11.54 -12.81
N ASN A 463 -1.66 -12.31 -12.18
CA ASN A 463 -1.07 -13.52 -12.76
C ASN A 463 -2.17 -14.55 -13.05
N TYR A 464 -3.11 -14.74 -12.12
CA TYR A 464 -4.27 -15.59 -12.33
C TYR A 464 -5.18 -15.08 -13.45
N THR A 465 -5.38 -13.76 -13.55
CA THR A 465 -6.20 -13.18 -14.62
C THR A 465 -5.58 -13.42 -16.00
N ILE A 466 -4.26 -13.20 -16.15
CA ILE A 466 -3.52 -13.51 -17.39
C ILE A 466 -3.68 -14.98 -17.75
N TYR A 467 -3.53 -15.86 -16.76
CA TYR A 467 -3.68 -17.28 -16.90
C TYR A 467 -5.08 -17.68 -17.41
N ALA A 468 -6.15 -17.21 -16.75
CA ALA A 468 -7.52 -17.51 -17.13
C ALA A 468 -7.84 -17.03 -18.55
N LEU A 469 -7.41 -15.81 -18.89
CA LEU A 469 -7.54 -15.24 -20.24
C LEU A 469 -6.82 -16.09 -21.29
N SER A 470 -5.60 -16.57 -20.97
CA SER A 470 -4.80 -17.39 -21.88
C SER A 470 -5.47 -18.72 -22.19
N ILE A 471 -6.08 -19.36 -21.19
CA ILE A 471 -6.77 -20.64 -21.37
C ILE A 471 -8.02 -20.49 -22.22
N THR A 472 -8.82 -19.44 -21.99
CA THR A 472 -10.00 -19.15 -22.83
C THR A 472 -9.59 -19.01 -24.30
N VAL A 473 -8.58 -18.17 -24.59
CA VAL A 473 -8.09 -17.96 -25.96
C VAL A 473 -7.55 -19.27 -26.56
N ARG A 474 -6.79 -20.03 -25.78
CA ARG A 474 -6.21 -21.30 -26.23
C ARG A 474 -7.28 -22.31 -26.62
N ILE A 475 -8.27 -22.54 -25.76
CA ILE A 475 -9.34 -23.54 -26.00
C ILE A 475 -10.13 -23.17 -27.25
N VAL A 476 -10.56 -21.91 -27.35
CA VAL A 476 -11.33 -21.43 -28.50
C VAL A 476 -10.52 -21.55 -29.79
N LEU A 477 -9.27 -21.06 -29.83
CA LEU A 477 -8.46 -21.09 -31.04
C LEU A 477 -8.05 -22.53 -31.43
N CYS A 478 -7.67 -23.36 -30.45
CA CYS A 478 -7.20 -24.72 -30.68
C CYS A 478 -8.30 -25.58 -31.31
N PHE A 479 -9.47 -25.65 -30.68
CA PHE A 479 -10.55 -26.52 -31.18
C PHE A 479 -11.14 -25.99 -32.51
N PHE A 480 -11.20 -24.67 -32.68
CA PHE A 480 -11.55 -24.07 -33.97
C PHE A 480 -10.61 -24.52 -35.10
N ILE A 481 -9.29 -24.48 -34.89
CA ILE A 481 -8.31 -24.89 -35.91
C ILE A 481 -8.37 -26.39 -36.17
N LEU A 482 -8.50 -27.22 -35.13
CA LEU A 482 -8.59 -28.68 -35.27
C LEU A 482 -9.84 -29.10 -36.06
N LEU A 483 -10.98 -28.45 -35.80
CA LEU A 483 -12.22 -28.66 -36.55
C LEU A 483 -12.08 -28.18 -38.00
N PHE A 484 -11.47 -27.00 -38.21
CA PHE A 484 -11.33 -26.42 -39.54
C PHE A 484 -10.43 -27.25 -40.47
N ILE A 485 -9.28 -27.72 -39.99
CA ILE A 485 -8.28 -28.40 -40.82
C ILE A 485 -8.56 -29.91 -40.93
N TRP A 486 -8.75 -30.60 -39.79
CA TRP A 486 -8.84 -32.07 -39.77
C TRP A 486 -10.24 -32.60 -39.48
N ARG A 487 -11.25 -31.74 -39.33
CA ARG A 487 -12.62 -32.13 -38.92
C ARG A 487 -12.64 -32.97 -37.64
N TYR A 488 -11.67 -32.73 -36.78
CA TYR A 488 -11.47 -33.50 -35.57
C TYR A 488 -12.44 -33.03 -34.48
N ASN A 489 -13.18 -33.97 -33.90
CA ASN A 489 -14.16 -33.69 -32.85
C ASN A 489 -13.62 -34.21 -31.52
N PHE A 490 -13.38 -33.30 -30.59
CA PHE A 490 -12.88 -33.65 -29.26
C PHE A 490 -14.04 -33.95 -28.31
N SER A 491 -13.78 -34.68 -27.22
CA SER A 491 -14.80 -35.06 -26.25
C SER A 491 -15.13 -33.92 -25.28
N PRO A 492 -16.40 -33.45 -25.19
CA PRO A 492 -16.80 -32.42 -24.22
C PRO A 492 -16.55 -32.84 -22.77
N PHE A 493 -16.70 -34.14 -22.47
CA PHE A 493 -16.46 -34.69 -21.14
C PHE A 493 -14.98 -34.55 -20.73
N MET A 494 -14.05 -34.71 -21.66
CA MET A 494 -12.62 -34.53 -21.35
C MET A 494 -12.28 -33.08 -21.04
N VAL A 495 -12.96 -32.12 -21.69
CA VAL A 495 -12.81 -30.70 -21.37
C VAL A 495 -13.35 -30.39 -19.98
N LEU A 496 -14.48 -31.01 -19.59
CA LEU A 496 -15.00 -30.91 -18.23
C LEU A 496 -13.99 -31.46 -17.20
N VAL A 497 -13.41 -32.64 -17.45
CA VAL A 497 -12.38 -33.22 -16.56
C VAL A 497 -11.18 -32.27 -16.43
N MET A 498 -10.71 -31.69 -17.54
CA MET A 498 -9.64 -30.69 -17.51
C MET A 498 -10.02 -29.45 -16.70
N ALA A 499 -11.24 -28.93 -16.87
CA ALA A 499 -11.72 -27.78 -16.12
C ALA A 499 -11.74 -28.06 -14.60
N ILE A 500 -12.24 -29.23 -14.19
CA ILE A 500 -12.30 -29.63 -12.77
C ILE A 500 -10.88 -29.76 -12.17
N LEU A 501 -9.97 -30.46 -12.87
CA LEU A 501 -8.59 -30.60 -12.41
C LEU A 501 -7.90 -29.23 -12.31
N ASN A 502 -8.17 -28.37 -13.28
CA ASN A 502 -7.60 -27.04 -13.30
C ASN A 502 -8.10 -26.18 -12.13
N ASP A 503 -9.41 -26.06 -11.98
CA ASP A 503 -10.05 -25.27 -10.93
C ASP A 503 -9.63 -25.72 -9.53
N GLY A 504 -9.49 -27.04 -9.31
CA GLY A 504 -8.96 -27.60 -8.08
C GLY A 504 -7.52 -27.16 -7.77
N THR A 505 -6.65 -27.14 -8.77
CA THR A 505 -5.24 -26.69 -8.59
C THR A 505 -5.12 -25.17 -8.46
N ILE A 506 -5.98 -24.40 -9.11
CA ILE A 506 -5.91 -22.94 -9.16
C ILE A 506 -6.09 -22.31 -7.77
N MET A 507 -6.88 -22.91 -6.88
CA MET A 507 -7.07 -22.40 -5.51
C MET A 507 -5.74 -22.24 -4.75
N THR A 508 -4.71 -23.00 -5.13
CA THR A 508 -3.37 -22.94 -4.52
C THR A 508 -2.60 -21.67 -4.86
N ILE A 509 -2.93 -20.99 -5.95
CA ILE A 509 -2.33 -19.70 -6.37
C ILE A 509 -2.56 -18.61 -5.32
N SER A 510 -3.70 -18.67 -4.60
CA SER A 510 -4.01 -17.72 -3.53
C SER A 510 -2.94 -17.69 -2.42
N LYS A 511 -2.24 -18.83 -2.21
CA LYS A 511 -1.16 -19.01 -1.22
C LYS A 511 0.24 -19.04 -1.83
N ASP A 512 0.39 -18.68 -3.11
CA ASP A 512 1.69 -18.70 -3.78
C ASP A 512 2.62 -17.59 -3.27
N LYS A 513 3.93 -17.80 -3.42
CA LYS A 513 4.97 -16.82 -3.07
C LYS A 513 5.35 -16.05 -4.33
N VAL A 514 4.81 -14.84 -4.48
CA VAL A 514 5.07 -13.95 -5.62
C VAL A 514 5.83 -12.72 -5.12
N ARG A 515 6.72 -12.17 -5.95
CA ARG A 515 7.45 -10.94 -5.61
C ARG A 515 6.53 -9.72 -5.75
N PRO A 516 6.56 -8.77 -4.80
CA PRO A 516 5.79 -7.53 -4.91
C PRO A 516 6.33 -6.67 -6.07
N SER A 517 5.44 -5.88 -6.68
CA SER A 517 5.87 -4.84 -7.62
C SER A 517 6.61 -3.73 -6.89
N GLN A 518 7.73 -3.28 -7.45
CA GLN A 518 8.51 -2.16 -6.90
C GLN A 518 7.81 -0.83 -7.12
N HIS A 519 7.00 -0.70 -8.17
CA HIS A 519 6.23 0.52 -8.43
C HIS A 519 4.74 0.29 -8.18
N PRO A 520 3.97 1.35 -7.92
CA PRO A 520 2.52 1.29 -7.82
C PRO A 520 1.94 0.61 -9.08
N ASP A 521 1.09 -0.39 -8.86
CA ASP A 521 0.51 -1.20 -9.94
C ASP A 521 -1.01 -1.09 -9.92
N SER A 522 -1.60 -1.04 -11.10
CA SER A 522 -3.03 -0.88 -11.30
C SER A 522 -3.53 -1.83 -12.40
N TRP A 523 -4.85 -1.99 -12.50
CA TRP A 523 -5.47 -2.83 -13.52
C TRP A 523 -5.32 -2.25 -14.92
N LYS A 524 -4.20 -2.56 -15.56
CA LYS A 524 -3.95 -2.23 -16.97
C LYS A 524 -4.55 -3.31 -17.86
N LEU A 525 -5.87 -3.28 -18.02
CA LEU A 525 -6.66 -4.31 -18.72
C LEU A 525 -6.12 -4.65 -20.11
N HIS A 526 -5.72 -3.64 -20.89
CA HIS A 526 -5.14 -3.86 -22.22
C HIS A 526 -3.89 -4.75 -22.20
N GLU A 527 -3.07 -4.63 -21.16
CA GLU A 527 -1.86 -5.44 -21.00
C GLU A 527 -2.20 -6.89 -20.64
N LEU A 528 -3.21 -7.07 -19.79
CA LEU A 528 -3.69 -8.39 -19.40
C LEU A 528 -4.27 -9.13 -20.60
N PHE A 529 -5.09 -8.45 -21.42
CA PHE A 529 -5.66 -9.02 -22.63
C PHE A 529 -4.60 -9.34 -23.68
N ALA A 530 -3.62 -8.45 -23.90
CA ALA A 530 -2.54 -8.69 -24.85
C ALA A 530 -1.67 -9.89 -24.43
N LEU A 531 -1.26 -9.97 -23.17
CA LEU A 531 -0.48 -11.10 -22.66
C LEU A 531 -1.28 -12.40 -22.70
N GLY A 532 -2.55 -12.36 -22.29
CA GLY A 532 -3.45 -13.52 -22.35
C GLY A 532 -3.60 -14.04 -23.78
N MET A 533 -3.80 -13.15 -24.75
CA MET A 533 -3.90 -13.51 -26.16
C MET A 533 -2.60 -14.09 -26.69
N CYS A 534 -1.45 -13.49 -26.41
CA CYS A 534 -0.15 -14.00 -26.88
C CYS A 534 0.14 -15.41 -26.35
N TYR A 535 -0.06 -15.67 -25.05
CA TYR A 535 0.11 -17.02 -24.49
C TYR A 535 -0.92 -18.00 -25.06
N GLY A 536 -2.18 -17.60 -25.16
CA GLY A 536 -3.24 -18.45 -25.67
C GLY A 536 -3.00 -18.88 -27.11
N VAL A 537 -2.58 -17.95 -27.98
CA VAL A 537 -2.25 -18.23 -29.39
C VAL A 537 -1.04 -19.16 -29.49
N TYR A 538 0.04 -18.88 -28.76
CA TYR A 538 1.21 -19.76 -28.77
C TYR A 538 0.85 -21.19 -28.33
N LEU A 539 0.10 -21.34 -27.24
CA LEU A 539 -0.30 -22.64 -26.73
C LEU A 539 -1.23 -23.38 -27.71
N ALA A 540 -2.16 -22.68 -28.36
CA ALA A 540 -3.03 -23.26 -29.37
C ALA A 540 -2.22 -23.74 -30.59
N VAL A 541 -1.27 -22.93 -31.07
CA VAL A 541 -0.35 -23.33 -32.15
C VAL A 541 0.48 -24.54 -31.73
N ALA A 542 1.01 -24.58 -30.50
CA ALA A 542 1.76 -25.72 -29.99
C ALA A 542 0.92 -27.00 -29.95
N THR A 543 -0.35 -26.94 -29.56
CA THR A 543 -1.26 -28.10 -29.61
C THR A 543 -1.60 -28.51 -31.04
N VAL A 544 -1.82 -27.54 -31.94
CA VAL A 544 -2.08 -27.82 -33.37
C VAL A 544 -0.88 -28.48 -34.05
N VAL A 545 0.33 -28.00 -33.78
CA VAL A 545 1.58 -28.61 -34.30
C VAL A 545 1.76 -30.02 -33.74
N PHE A 546 1.47 -30.23 -32.45
CA PHE A 546 1.51 -31.57 -31.86
C PHE A 546 0.53 -32.53 -32.54
N TYR A 547 -0.71 -32.08 -32.76
CA TYR A 547 -1.72 -32.87 -33.46
C TYR A 547 -1.30 -33.17 -34.90
N TRP A 548 -0.77 -32.18 -35.63
CA TRP A 548 -0.26 -32.38 -36.99
C TRP A 548 0.89 -33.41 -37.03
N LEU A 549 1.86 -33.31 -36.12
CA LEU A 549 2.97 -34.27 -36.03
C LEU A 549 2.48 -35.68 -35.71
N MET A 550 1.47 -35.81 -34.85
CA MET A 550 0.90 -37.09 -34.46
C MET A 550 0.02 -37.72 -35.55
N HIS A 551 -0.81 -36.92 -36.23
CA HIS A 551 -1.84 -37.41 -37.14
C HIS A 551 -1.41 -37.46 -38.62
N SER A 552 -0.60 -36.49 -39.07
CA SER A 552 -0.24 -36.35 -40.49
C SER A 552 1.18 -36.83 -40.80
N THR A 553 2.01 -37.13 -39.80
CA THR A 553 3.40 -37.57 -39.99
C THR A 553 3.72 -38.81 -39.16
N MET A 554 4.68 -39.62 -39.60
CA MET A 554 5.18 -40.79 -38.85
C MET A 554 6.34 -40.41 -37.89
N PHE A 555 6.52 -39.12 -37.60
CA PHE A 555 7.69 -38.60 -36.89
C PHE A 555 7.92 -39.30 -35.53
N PHE A 556 6.87 -39.45 -34.75
CA PHE A 556 6.95 -40.09 -33.43
C PHE A 556 7.18 -41.61 -33.53
N GLU A 557 6.61 -42.26 -34.53
CA GLU A 557 6.75 -43.70 -34.76
C GLU A 557 8.19 -44.05 -35.19
N GLU A 558 8.78 -43.23 -36.07
CA GLU A 558 10.14 -43.41 -36.56
C GLU A 558 11.21 -43.12 -35.51
N HIS A 559 11.05 -42.05 -34.71
CA HIS A 559 12.08 -41.64 -33.74
C HIS A 559 11.97 -42.33 -32.38
N PHE A 560 10.76 -42.70 -31.94
CA PHE A 560 10.52 -43.24 -30.60
C PHE A 560 9.99 -44.68 -30.59
N HIS A 561 9.80 -45.31 -31.76
CA HIS A 561 9.38 -46.72 -31.90
C HIS A 561 8.12 -47.09 -31.11
N VAL A 562 7.14 -46.19 -31.07
CA VAL A 562 5.84 -46.38 -30.40
C VAL A 562 4.81 -46.99 -31.35
N GLU A 563 3.77 -47.62 -30.79
CA GLU A 563 2.60 -48.10 -31.54
C GLU A 563 1.93 -46.95 -32.31
N SER A 564 1.60 -47.20 -33.57
CA SER A 564 0.84 -46.25 -34.38
C SER A 564 -0.55 -46.03 -33.80
N ILE A 565 -0.92 -44.75 -33.61
CA ILE A 565 -2.24 -44.33 -33.14
C ILE A 565 -3.05 -43.62 -34.23
N THR A 566 -2.44 -43.37 -35.40
CA THR A 566 -3.11 -42.74 -36.53
C THR A 566 -4.33 -43.54 -36.96
N GLY A 567 -5.51 -42.90 -36.89
CA GLY A 567 -6.79 -43.51 -37.25
C GLY A 567 -7.61 -44.05 -36.07
N ASP A 568 -7.06 -44.15 -34.86
CA ASP A 568 -7.84 -44.43 -33.64
C ASP A 568 -8.17 -43.12 -32.91
N SER A 569 -9.27 -42.48 -33.33
CA SER A 569 -9.76 -41.21 -32.78
C SER A 569 -9.91 -41.24 -31.24
N ARG A 570 -10.16 -42.40 -30.63
CA ARG A 570 -10.29 -42.52 -29.16
C ARG A 570 -8.95 -42.46 -28.45
N ARG A 571 -7.89 -43.03 -29.03
CA ARG A 571 -6.51 -42.92 -28.51
C ARG A 571 -5.94 -41.53 -28.75
N GLU A 572 -6.19 -40.94 -29.92
CA GLU A 572 -5.80 -39.56 -30.22
C GLU A 572 -6.38 -38.57 -29.18
N THR A 573 -7.65 -38.77 -28.79
CA THR A 573 -8.32 -37.95 -27.76
C THR A 573 -7.61 -38.03 -26.40
N ALA A 574 -7.15 -39.21 -25.99
CA ALA A 574 -6.40 -39.38 -24.73
C ALA A 574 -5.06 -38.63 -24.74
N VAL A 575 -4.34 -38.69 -25.87
CA VAL A 575 -3.03 -38.05 -26.04
C VAL A 575 -3.17 -36.52 -26.07
N ILE A 576 -4.14 -35.99 -26.82
CA ILE A 576 -4.43 -34.54 -26.86
C ILE A 576 -4.91 -34.04 -25.49
N TYR A 577 -5.79 -34.78 -24.82
CA TYR A 577 -6.22 -34.46 -23.45
C TYR A 577 -5.02 -34.30 -22.51
N LEU A 578 -4.10 -35.26 -22.53
CA LEU A 578 -2.90 -35.22 -21.69
C LEU A 578 -2.01 -34.02 -22.05
N GLN A 579 -1.81 -33.76 -23.34
CA GLN A 579 -0.99 -32.64 -23.81
C GLN A 579 -1.55 -31.31 -23.31
N ILE A 580 -2.84 -31.10 -23.55
CA ILE A 580 -3.58 -29.91 -23.17
C ILE A 580 -3.57 -29.73 -21.66
N SER A 581 -3.75 -30.79 -20.87
CA SER A 581 -3.75 -30.75 -19.40
C SER A 581 -2.41 -30.32 -18.82
N ILE A 582 -1.30 -30.92 -19.26
CA ILE A 582 0.05 -30.63 -18.74
C ILE A 582 0.44 -29.19 -19.04
N ILE A 583 0.35 -28.76 -20.31
CA ILE A 583 0.83 -27.43 -20.69
C ILE A 583 -0.05 -26.32 -20.10
N SER A 584 -1.35 -26.58 -19.90
CA SER A 584 -2.25 -25.63 -19.25
C SER A 584 -1.85 -25.37 -17.81
N GLN A 585 -1.58 -26.41 -17.03
CA GLN A 585 -1.16 -26.18 -15.65
C GLN A 585 0.27 -25.66 -15.58
N ALA A 586 1.14 -26.06 -16.51
CA ALA A 586 2.50 -25.53 -16.60
C ALA A 586 2.52 -23.99 -16.81
N LEU A 587 1.56 -23.45 -17.57
CA LEU A 587 1.40 -22.01 -17.78
C LEU A 587 1.30 -21.21 -16.47
N ILE A 588 0.80 -21.81 -15.37
CA ILE A 588 0.73 -21.15 -14.06
C ILE A 588 2.15 -20.72 -13.60
N PHE A 589 3.16 -21.56 -13.84
CA PHE A 589 4.55 -21.27 -13.44
C PHE A 589 5.19 -20.14 -14.27
N VAL A 590 4.80 -19.99 -15.53
CA VAL A 590 5.22 -18.88 -16.39
C VAL A 590 4.53 -17.58 -16.00
N THR A 591 3.20 -17.63 -15.82
CA THR A 591 2.39 -16.44 -15.52
C THR A 591 2.68 -15.87 -14.14
N ARG A 592 3.04 -16.70 -13.15
CA ARG A 592 3.45 -16.23 -11.81
C ARG A 592 4.80 -15.51 -11.78
N SER A 593 5.67 -15.77 -12.75
CA SER A 593 7.08 -15.38 -12.66
C SER A 593 7.39 -14.07 -13.39
N HIS A 594 8.20 -13.23 -12.76
CA HIS A 594 8.70 -12.00 -13.41
C HIS A 594 9.94 -12.29 -14.26
N GLY A 595 10.89 -13.07 -13.74
CA GLY A 595 12.05 -13.59 -14.48
C GLY A 595 11.74 -14.88 -15.22
N PHE A 596 12.76 -15.71 -15.44
CA PHE A 596 12.53 -17.07 -15.95
C PHE A 596 11.79 -17.89 -14.90
N SER A 597 10.84 -18.71 -15.34
CA SER A 597 10.03 -19.51 -14.42
C SER A 597 10.87 -20.46 -13.57
N PHE A 598 11.97 -21.00 -14.11
CA PHE A 598 12.85 -21.91 -13.38
C PHE A 598 13.68 -21.23 -12.27
N MET A 599 13.90 -19.91 -12.37
CA MET A 599 14.68 -19.16 -11.38
C MET A 599 13.84 -18.75 -10.17
N GLU A 600 12.52 -18.62 -10.34
CA GLU A 600 11.61 -18.19 -9.28
C GLU A 600 10.92 -19.39 -8.64
N ARG A 601 11.35 -19.75 -7.43
CA ARG A 601 10.81 -20.92 -6.70
C ARG A 601 9.28 -20.79 -6.47
N PRO A 602 8.47 -21.76 -6.91
CA PRO A 602 7.04 -21.82 -6.61
C PRO A 602 6.74 -22.17 -5.15
N GLY A 603 5.55 -21.79 -4.69
CA GLY A 603 5.04 -22.27 -3.40
C GLY A 603 4.91 -23.80 -3.39
N GLY A 604 5.27 -24.45 -2.28
CA GLY A 604 5.23 -25.91 -2.18
C GLY A 604 3.83 -26.51 -2.42
N LEU A 605 2.78 -25.77 -2.01
CA LEU A 605 1.38 -26.18 -2.20
C LEU A 605 0.97 -26.17 -3.68
N LEU A 606 1.48 -25.20 -4.46
CA LEU A 606 1.26 -25.12 -5.90
C LEU A 606 1.96 -26.28 -6.64
N VAL A 607 3.21 -26.59 -6.26
CA VAL A 607 3.95 -27.73 -6.85
C VAL A 607 3.26 -29.05 -6.55
N LEU A 608 2.84 -29.25 -5.30
CA LEU A 608 2.13 -30.46 -4.89
C LEU A 608 0.83 -30.62 -5.69
N ALA A 609 0.05 -29.55 -5.86
CA ALA A 609 -1.18 -29.58 -6.62
C ALA A 609 -0.95 -29.87 -8.11
N PHE A 610 0.09 -29.30 -8.71
CA PHE A 610 0.51 -29.63 -10.07
C PHE A 610 0.86 -31.12 -10.20
N ILE A 611 1.70 -31.65 -9.30
CA ILE A 611 2.11 -33.06 -9.35
C ILE A 611 0.90 -33.99 -9.23
N ILE A 612 0.01 -33.73 -8.27
CA ILE A 612 -1.19 -34.55 -8.05
C ILE A 612 -2.12 -34.51 -9.27
N ALA A 613 -2.42 -33.32 -9.78
CA ALA A 613 -3.33 -33.19 -10.91
C ALA A 613 -2.76 -33.78 -12.20
N GLN A 614 -1.45 -33.64 -12.43
CA GLN A 614 -0.79 -34.25 -13.59
C GLN A 614 -0.62 -35.76 -13.47
N LEU A 615 -0.45 -36.28 -12.25
CA LEU A 615 -0.50 -37.72 -12.01
C LEU A 615 -1.88 -38.28 -12.36
N ILE A 616 -2.95 -37.63 -11.88
CA ILE A 616 -4.33 -38.01 -12.19
C ILE A 616 -4.59 -37.92 -13.70
N ALA A 617 -4.19 -36.83 -14.34
CA ALA A 617 -4.35 -36.66 -15.79
C ALA A 617 -3.61 -37.74 -16.59
N THR A 618 -2.38 -38.09 -16.18
CA THR A 618 -1.59 -39.15 -16.82
C THR A 618 -2.25 -40.52 -16.63
N ILE A 619 -2.77 -40.83 -15.44
CA ILE A 619 -3.49 -42.09 -15.18
C ILE A 619 -4.75 -42.20 -16.05
N ILE A 620 -5.53 -41.11 -16.16
CA ILE A 620 -6.73 -41.07 -17.01
C ILE A 620 -6.37 -41.30 -18.48
N ALA A 621 -5.31 -40.67 -18.98
CA ALA A 621 -4.88 -40.81 -20.37
C ALA A 621 -4.32 -42.20 -20.70
N VAL A 622 -3.60 -42.84 -19.76
CA VAL A 622 -2.97 -44.14 -19.98
C VAL A 622 -3.97 -45.28 -19.85
N TYR A 623 -4.86 -45.24 -18.85
CA TYR A 623 -5.71 -46.38 -18.47
C TYR A 623 -7.20 -46.18 -18.76
N GLY A 624 -7.65 -44.97 -19.08
CA GLY A 624 -9.07 -44.70 -19.28
C GLY A 624 -9.62 -45.33 -20.56
N ASP A 625 -10.55 -46.27 -20.43
CA ASP A 625 -11.32 -46.83 -21.53
C ASP A 625 -12.81 -46.53 -21.33
N TRP A 626 -13.23 -45.36 -21.79
CA TRP A 626 -14.56 -44.82 -21.58
C TRP A 626 -15.27 -44.62 -22.92
N GLY A 627 -16.12 -45.58 -23.28
CA GLY A 627 -16.92 -45.53 -24.51
C GLY A 627 -17.81 -44.29 -24.60
N PHE A 628 -18.36 -43.80 -23.48
CA PHE A 628 -19.19 -42.60 -23.45
C PHE A 628 -18.39 -41.30 -23.67
N ALA A 629 -17.10 -41.29 -23.34
CA ALA A 629 -16.23 -40.13 -23.45
C ALA A 629 -15.38 -40.16 -24.73
N ASN A 630 -15.61 -41.10 -25.65
CA ASN A 630 -14.81 -41.32 -26.85
C ASN A 630 -13.30 -41.35 -26.56
N MET A 631 -12.89 -42.03 -25.49
CA MET A 631 -11.48 -42.12 -25.10
C MET A 631 -11.07 -43.55 -24.80
N LYS A 632 -9.88 -43.91 -25.28
CA LYS A 632 -9.22 -45.19 -25.01
C LYS A 632 -7.77 -44.94 -24.61
N GLY A 633 -7.29 -45.69 -23.62
CA GLY A 633 -5.95 -45.53 -23.08
C GLY A 633 -4.85 -45.57 -24.15
N CYS A 634 -3.96 -44.58 -24.13
CA CYS A 634 -2.87 -44.44 -25.11
C CYS A 634 -1.60 -45.23 -24.73
N GLY A 635 -1.51 -45.75 -23.50
CA GLY A 635 -0.32 -46.41 -22.99
C GLY A 635 0.80 -45.45 -22.52
N TRP A 636 1.77 -46.00 -21.79
CA TRP A 636 2.85 -45.21 -21.17
C TRP A 636 3.85 -44.62 -22.16
N GLY A 637 4.06 -45.26 -23.32
CA GLY A 637 4.97 -44.74 -24.36
C GLY A 637 4.50 -43.38 -24.89
N TRP A 638 3.24 -43.31 -25.34
CA TRP A 638 2.63 -42.05 -25.78
C TRP A 638 2.50 -41.02 -24.66
N ALA A 639 2.23 -41.44 -23.43
CA ALA A 639 2.22 -40.53 -22.29
C ALA A 639 3.62 -39.89 -22.07
N GLY A 640 4.70 -40.68 -22.13
CA GLY A 640 6.07 -40.19 -22.00
C GLY A 640 6.47 -39.20 -23.11
N ILE A 641 6.09 -39.48 -24.35
CA ILE A 641 6.32 -38.57 -25.50
C ILE A 641 5.56 -37.25 -25.31
N THR A 642 4.31 -37.33 -24.83
CA THR A 642 3.50 -36.15 -24.55
C THR A 642 4.13 -35.28 -23.46
N TRP A 643 4.66 -35.90 -22.40
CA TRP A 643 5.44 -35.21 -21.37
C TRP A 643 6.70 -34.54 -21.96
N LEU A 644 7.47 -35.26 -22.76
CA LEU A 644 8.68 -34.74 -23.39
C LEU A 644 8.38 -33.54 -24.29
N TYR A 645 7.33 -33.63 -25.13
CA TYR A 645 6.89 -32.54 -25.98
C TYR A 645 6.51 -31.29 -25.17
N ASN A 646 5.80 -31.48 -24.06
CA ASN A 646 5.44 -30.36 -23.18
C ASN A 646 6.63 -29.74 -22.45
N ILE A 647 7.62 -30.55 -22.06
CA ILE A 647 8.88 -30.05 -21.48
C ILE A 647 9.64 -29.20 -22.50
N VAL A 648 9.64 -29.58 -23.78
CA VAL A 648 10.32 -28.82 -24.85
C VAL A 648 9.55 -27.56 -25.25
N THR A 649 8.22 -27.61 -25.28
CA THR A 649 7.37 -26.45 -25.64
C THR A 649 7.18 -25.45 -24.50
N TYR A 650 7.62 -25.78 -23.29
CA TYR A 650 7.51 -24.93 -22.11
C TYR A 650 8.48 -23.72 -22.10
N PRO A 651 9.82 -23.88 -22.26
CA PRO A 651 10.77 -22.76 -22.21
C PRO A 651 10.47 -21.58 -23.14
N PRO A 652 9.98 -21.75 -24.38
CA PRO A 652 9.61 -20.64 -25.25
C PRO A 652 8.55 -19.69 -24.67
N LEU A 653 7.70 -20.16 -23.74
CA LEU A 653 6.72 -19.30 -23.06
C LEU A 653 7.40 -18.17 -22.27
N ASP A 654 8.54 -18.44 -21.63
CA ASP A 654 9.30 -17.41 -20.92
C ASP A 654 9.91 -16.38 -21.89
N PHE A 655 10.35 -16.80 -23.08
CA PHE A 655 10.83 -15.88 -24.10
C PHE A 655 9.70 -14.98 -24.64
N LEU A 656 8.52 -15.56 -24.85
CA LEU A 656 7.32 -14.82 -25.25
C LEU A 656 6.91 -13.77 -24.20
N LYS A 657 7.02 -14.12 -22.92
CA LYS A 657 6.85 -13.18 -21.79
C LYS A 657 7.77 -11.98 -21.89
N PHE A 658 9.07 -12.22 -22.11
CA PHE A 658 10.05 -11.14 -22.23
C PHE A 658 9.83 -10.32 -23.49
N GLY A 659 9.50 -10.95 -24.62
CA GLY A 659 9.17 -10.28 -25.87
C GLY A 659 7.98 -9.33 -25.72
N ALA A 660 6.88 -9.81 -25.11
CA ALA A 660 5.70 -8.99 -24.88
C ALA A 660 5.99 -7.78 -23.96
N ARG A 661 6.82 -7.96 -22.93
CA ARG A 661 7.25 -6.85 -22.05
C ARG A 661 8.21 -5.88 -22.75
N TYR A 662 9.13 -6.39 -23.58
CA TYR A 662 10.10 -5.59 -24.30
C TYR A 662 9.44 -4.68 -25.34
N ILE A 663 8.52 -5.22 -26.13
CA ILE A 663 7.71 -4.46 -27.12
C ILE A 663 6.97 -3.32 -26.42
N LYS A 664 6.41 -3.60 -25.24
CA LYS A 664 5.66 -2.64 -24.44
C LYS A 664 6.53 -1.56 -23.78
N SER A 665 7.77 -1.86 -23.41
CA SER A 665 8.67 -0.91 -22.74
C SER A 665 9.03 0.32 -23.59
N GLY A 666 8.52 0.40 -24.83
CA GLY A 666 8.85 1.46 -25.77
C GLY A 666 10.23 1.27 -26.40
N LYS A 667 11.16 0.58 -25.74
CA LYS A 667 12.54 0.35 -26.22
C LYS A 667 12.61 -0.31 -27.60
N ALA A 668 11.68 -1.21 -27.93
CA ALA A 668 11.60 -1.80 -29.27
C ALA A 668 11.22 -0.76 -30.34
N TRP A 669 10.27 0.12 -30.00
CA TRP A 669 9.82 1.21 -30.85
C TRP A 669 10.84 2.36 -30.91
N GLU A 670 11.54 2.65 -29.82
CA GLU A 670 12.66 3.59 -29.79
C GLU A 670 13.82 3.10 -30.64
N LEU A 671 14.22 1.82 -30.57
CA LEU A 671 15.25 1.25 -31.45
C LEU A 671 14.84 1.23 -32.94
N PHE A 672 13.55 0.96 -33.22
CA PHE A 672 13.03 0.94 -34.59
C PHE A 672 12.87 2.34 -35.17
N MET A 673 12.41 3.30 -34.35
CA MET A 673 12.33 4.72 -34.70
C MET A 673 13.73 5.32 -34.81
N ASP A 674 14.64 5.09 -33.87
CA ASP A 674 16.03 5.55 -33.92
C ASP A 674 16.75 5.01 -35.16
N ARG A 675 16.50 3.78 -35.61
CA ARG A 675 17.05 3.30 -36.89
C ARG A 675 16.48 4.05 -38.12
N LYS A 676 15.23 4.52 -38.07
CA LYS A 676 14.59 5.32 -39.14
C LYS A 676 14.88 6.82 -39.04
N THR A 677 15.10 7.36 -37.84
CA THR A 677 15.34 8.79 -37.58
C THR A 677 16.83 9.13 -37.41
N ALA A 678 17.72 8.13 -37.26
CA ALA A 678 19.17 8.31 -37.27
C ALA A 678 19.69 8.95 -38.58
N PHE A 679 18.94 8.87 -39.68
CA PHE A 679 19.30 9.53 -40.94
C PHE A 679 18.79 10.97 -41.07
N THR A 680 17.89 11.46 -40.20
CA THR A 680 17.22 12.75 -40.47
C THR A 680 17.06 13.72 -39.30
N ARG A 681 17.33 13.38 -38.02
CA ARG A 681 17.24 14.37 -36.92
C ARG A 681 18.13 14.08 -35.71
N LYS A 682 19.44 14.36 -35.81
CA LYS A 682 20.25 14.67 -34.62
C LYS A 682 19.93 16.10 -34.15
N LYS A 683 18.89 16.27 -33.34
CA LYS A 683 18.52 17.61 -32.81
C LYS A 683 19.15 17.96 -31.46
N ASN A 684 19.85 17.02 -30.80
CA ASN A 684 20.45 17.26 -29.49
C ASN A 684 21.91 16.83 -29.44
N TYR A 685 22.82 17.68 -29.90
CA TYR A 685 24.23 17.56 -29.53
C TYR A 685 24.41 18.04 -28.08
N GLY A 686 24.96 17.16 -27.24
CA GLY A 686 25.69 17.57 -26.04
C GLY A 686 24.89 17.80 -24.75
N ARG A 687 23.68 17.26 -24.58
CA ARG A 687 23.02 17.24 -23.25
C ARG A 687 23.67 16.21 -22.33
N ASP A 688 23.92 15.01 -22.85
CA ASP A 688 24.57 13.93 -22.10
C ASP A 688 26.05 14.24 -21.85
N ALA A 689 26.73 14.90 -22.80
CA ALA A 689 28.09 15.41 -22.60
C ALA A 689 28.16 16.51 -21.53
N ARG A 690 27.13 17.38 -21.44
CA ARG A 690 27.03 18.40 -20.39
C ARG A 690 26.69 17.81 -19.04
N GLN A 691 25.80 16.81 -18.96
CA GLN A 691 25.52 16.09 -17.71
C GLN A 691 26.74 15.29 -17.22
N ALA A 692 27.51 14.69 -18.13
CA ALA A 692 28.77 14.03 -17.79
C ALA A 692 29.83 15.04 -17.29
N GLN A 693 29.97 16.21 -17.93
CA GLN A 693 30.85 17.28 -17.45
C GLN A 693 30.40 17.86 -16.11
N TRP A 694 29.10 17.99 -15.88
CA TRP A 694 28.54 18.47 -14.61
C TRP A 694 28.78 17.47 -13.47
N ALA A 695 28.62 16.17 -13.74
CA ALA A 695 28.94 15.11 -12.78
C ALA A 695 30.43 15.05 -12.40
N VAL A 696 31.32 15.48 -13.31
CA VAL A 696 32.76 15.61 -13.04
C VAL A 696 33.07 16.86 -12.19
N LEU A 697 32.33 17.96 -12.40
CA LEU A 697 32.52 19.23 -11.69
C LEU A 697 31.96 19.24 -10.25
N VAL A 698 30.99 18.38 -9.94
CA VAL A 698 30.31 18.33 -8.62
C VAL A 698 31.05 17.47 -7.58
N ARG A 699 32.20 16.86 -7.90
CA ARG A 699 33.00 16.15 -6.89
C ARG A 699 33.74 17.14 -5.96
N PRO A 700 33.61 17.04 -4.62
CA PRO A 700 34.29 17.93 -3.68
C PRO A 700 35.82 17.78 -3.74
N ASN A 701 36.53 18.92 -3.62
CA ASN A 701 37.98 19.12 -3.67
C ASN A 701 38.79 18.45 -2.52
N ALA A 702 38.53 17.19 -2.16
CA ALA A 702 39.23 16.52 -1.04
C ALA A 702 40.44 15.66 -1.46
N GLN A 703 40.75 15.48 -2.76
CA GLN A 703 41.78 14.52 -3.21
C GLN A 703 42.77 15.07 -4.24
N ARG A 704 43.12 16.37 -4.16
CA ARG A 704 44.13 16.98 -5.06
C ARG A 704 45.53 17.16 -4.45
N ARG A 705 45.82 16.51 -3.33
CA ARG A 705 47.16 16.49 -2.73
C ARG A 705 47.55 15.06 -2.36
N THR A 706 48.18 14.36 -3.30
CA THR A 706 49.24 13.34 -3.10
C THR A 706 49.50 12.64 -4.42
N SER A 707 50.45 13.15 -5.21
CA SER A 707 51.34 12.36 -6.08
C SER A 707 52.14 13.28 -7.01
N SER A 708 52.97 14.14 -6.43
CA SER A 708 54.20 14.54 -7.11
C SER A 708 55.25 13.45 -6.85
N VAL A 709 55.94 13.03 -7.92
CA VAL A 709 57.14 12.17 -8.01
C VAL A 709 56.90 10.85 -8.75
N SER A 710 57.13 10.89 -10.07
CA SER A 710 58.14 10.09 -10.79
C SER A 710 57.79 10.04 -12.29
N SER A 711 58.65 10.65 -13.09
CA SER A 711 58.67 10.56 -14.54
C SER A 711 59.63 9.44 -14.96
N ALA A 712 59.18 8.49 -15.78
CA ALA A 712 59.87 8.05 -17.01
C ALA A 712 59.25 6.76 -17.60
N ASN A 713 59.13 6.78 -18.94
CA ASN A 713 59.07 5.67 -19.89
C ASN A 713 57.74 4.92 -20.11
N GLY A 714 57.08 5.29 -21.22
CA GLY A 714 57.01 4.42 -22.40
C GLY A 714 55.89 3.37 -22.49
N ILE A 715 55.14 3.46 -23.60
CA ILE A 715 54.19 2.49 -24.18
C ILE A 715 52.74 2.62 -23.68
N ALA A 716 51.94 3.30 -24.50
CA ALA A 716 50.50 3.40 -24.36
C ALA A 716 49.81 2.32 -25.20
N LEU A 717 49.11 1.40 -24.53
CA LEU A 717 47.99 0.59 -25.03
C LEU A 717 47.24 0.04 -23.80
N ASP A 718 45.90 0.07 -23.85
CA ASP A 718 44.91 -0.50 -22.91
C ASP A 718 44.77 0.07 -21.48
N GLN A 719 44.20 1.29 -21.36
CA GLN A 719 43.75 1.85 -20.07
C GLN A 719 42.23 1.76 -19.75
N PRO A 720 41.26 1.76 -20.68
CA PRO A 720 39.84 1.80 -20.29
C PRO A 720 39.29 0.47 -19.72
N GLU A 721 39.81 -0.69 -20.15
CA GLU A 721 39.33 -2.00 -19.67
C GLU A 721 39.84 -2.37 -18.27
N GLN A 722 41.08 -1.99 -17.94
CA GLN A 722 41.66 -2.24 -16.61
C GLN A 722 40.97 -1.41 -15.51
N GLU A 723 40.56 -0.18 -15.83
CA GLU A 723 39.87 0.70 -14.89
C GLU A 723 38.41 0.24 -14.65
N ALA A 724 37.74 -0.27 -15.68
CA ALA A 724 36.42 -0.89 -15.56
C ALA A 724 36.48 -2.18 -14.71
N ALA A 725 37.49 -3.03 -14.93
CA ALA A 725 37.70 -4.25 -14.16
C ALA A 725 38.05 -3.97 -12.69
N ALA A 726 38.87 -2.95 -12.42
CA ALA A 726 39.20 -2.52 -11.07
C ALA A 726 37.98 -1.95 -10.31
N ASN A 727 37.13 -1.18 -11.00
CA ASN A 727 35.89 -0.67 -10.45
C ASN A 727 34.85 -1.78 -10.19
N ALA A 728 34.78 -2.79 -11.06
CA ALA A 728 33.94 -3.97 -10.84
C ALA A 728 34.39 -4.79 -9.62
N ARG A 729 35.71 -4.99 -9.45
CA ARG A 729 36.27 -5.67 -8.28
C ARG A 729 35.99 -4.91 -6.98
N ARG A 730 36.16 -3.58 -6.97
CA ARG A 730 35.82 -2.75 -5.80
C ARG A 730 34.33 -2.79 -5.45
N ARG A 731 33.44 -2.80 -6.44
CA ARG A 731 31.99 -2.94 -6.19
C ARG A 731 31.63 -4.31 -5.60
N ALA A 732 32.28 -5.38 -6.07
CA ALA A 732 32.11 -6.72 -5.51
C ALA A 732 32.64 -6.81 -4.08
N GLU A 733 33.74 -6.12 -3.78
CA GLU A 733 34.35 -6.08 -2.45
C GLU A 733 33.50 -5.26 -1.45
N ILE A 734 32.95 -4.12 -1.88
CA ILE A 734 31.99 -3.34 -1.08
C ILE A 734 30.70 -4.14 -0.82
N ALA A 735 30.19 -4.87 -1.82
CA ALA A 735 29.03 -5.74 -1.64
C ALA A 735 29.31 -6.87 -0.65
N ARG A 736 30.50 -7.48 -0.71
CA ARG A 736 30.93 -8.55 0.21
C ARG A 736 31.11 -8.04 1.65
N VAL A 737 31.66 -6.83 1.82
CA VAL A 737 31.78 -6.18 3.14
C VAL A 737 30.40 -5.81 3.70
N ALA A 738 29.48 -5.29 2.86
CA ALA A 738 28.11 -5.00 3.27
C ALA A 738 27.34 -6.27 3.71
N GLU A 739 27.56 -7.40 3.02
CA GLU A 739 26.99 -8.70 3.40
C GLU A 739 27.56 -9.20 4.74
N HIS A 740 28.85 -8.99 5.00
CA HIS A 740 29.51 -9.36 6.25
C HIS A 740 29.05 -8.50 7.44
N TYR A 741 28.74 -7.21 7.23
CA TYR A 741 28.15 -6.33 8.25
C TYR A 741 26.68 -6.66 8.51
N ASN A 742 25.90 -7.03 7.48
CA ASN A 742 24.51 -7.48 7.65
C ASN A 742 24.42 -8.82 8.41
N LEU A 743 25.29 -9.78 8.11
CA LEU A 743 25.35 -11.05 8.84
C LEU A 743 25.78 -10.86 10.29
N LYS A 744 26.75 -9.97 10.55
CA LYS A 744 27.19 -9.64 11.91
C LYS A 744 26.10 -8.91 12.69
N GLY A 745 25.42 -7.94 12.07
CA GLY A 745 24.26 -7.26 12.67
C GLY A 745 23.08 -8.20 12.93
N HIS A 746 22.85 -9.17 12.06
CA HIS A 746 21.82 -10.20 12.27
C HIS A 746 22.21 -11.17 13.40
N ALA A 747 23.48 -11.59 13.48
CA ALA A 747 23.98 -12.43 14.57
C ALA A 747 23.94 -11.71 15.93
N GLU A 748 24.30 -10.42 15.97
CA GLU A 748 24.21 -9.58 17.16
C GLU A 748 22.75 -9.34 17.57
N ALA A 749 21.84 -9.13 16.62
CA ALA A 749 20.41 -9.01 16.90
C ALA A 749 19.80 -10.32 17.45
N VAL A 750 20.20 -11.47 16.92
CA VAL A 750 19.75 -12.80 17.39
C VAL A 750 20.33 -13.13 18.77
N ALA A 751 21.59 -12.76 19.03
CA ALA A 751 22.20 -12.92 20.35
C ALA A 751 21.50 -12.07 21.41
N LYS A 752 21.19 -10.81 21.07
CA LYS A 752 20.46 -9.88 21.94
C LYS A 752 19.01 -10.32 22.20
N PHE A 753 18.37 -10.93 21.21
CA PHE A 753 17.04 -11.55 21.37
C PHE A 753 17.05 -12.74 22.34
N LYS A 754 18.08 -13.59 22.28
CA LYS A 754 18.24 -14.72 23.21
C LYS A 754 18.56 -14.29 24.65
N GLU A 755 19.34 -13.22 24.83
CA GLU A 755 19.58 -12.64 26.17
C GLU A 755 18.29 -12.05 26.78
N LEU A 756 17.44 -11.42 25.95
CA LEU A 756 16.14 -10.90 26.38
C LEU A 756 15.17 -12.02 26.75
N GLU A 757 15.12 -13.13 25.99
CA GLU A 757 14.30 -14.31 26.33
C GLU A 757 14.76 -14.98 27.64
N GLY A 758 16.08 -15.14 27.84
CA GLY A 758 16.62 -15.71 29.08
C GLY A 758 16.43 -14.82 30.32
N SER A 759 16.28 -13.50 30.14
CA SER A 759 15.95 -12.57 31.22
C SER A 759 14.46 -12.60 31.60
N ASN A 760 13.58 -12.85 30.63
CA ASN A 760 12.14 -12.98 30.86
C ASN A 760 11.77 -14.29 31.56
N GLU A 761 12.47 -15.40 31.28
CA GLU A 761 12.25 -16.66 32.01
C GLU A 761 12.71 -16.60 33.47
N LYS A 762 13.73 -15.78 33.80
CA LYS A 762 14.16 -15.59 35.20
C LYS A 762 13.24 -14.65 36.00
N ASN A 763 12.56 -13.71 35.35
CA ASN A 763 11.59 -12.81 36.02
C ASN A 763 10.19 -13.43 36.21
N GLN A 764 9.92 -14.60 35.62
CA GLN A 764 8.68 -15.36 35.88
C GLN A 764 8.86 -16.45 36.97
N ALA A 765 10.06 -16.60 37.53
CA ALA A 765 10.38 -17.59 38.56
C ALA A 765 10.77 -16.98 39.93
N VAL A 766 10.38 -15.73 40.20
CA VAL A 766 10.50 -15.06 41.51
C VAL A 766 9.14 -14.56 41.96
#